data_AF-A0AA91PVE3-F1
#
_entry.id   AF-A0AA91PVE3-F1
#
_cell.length_a   1.000
_cell.length_b   1.000
_cell.length_c   1.000
_cell.angle_alpha   90.00
_cell.angle_beta   90.00
_cell.angle_gamma   90.00
#
_symmetry.space_group_name_H-M   'P 1'
#
loop_
_entity.id
_entity.type
_entity.pdbx_description
1 polymer ?
#
loop_
_entity_poly.entity_id
_entity_poly.type
_entity_poly.pdbx_seq_one_letter_code
_entity_poly.pdbx_strand_id
1 'polypeptide(L)'
;MDLSNSTSDGSPEVKLQKIFANDLSDDDFCESLTSLLTKGAKTATVNASVQLIFRYGVSLICDPDFPTESGFRATEIDYRGSVPEEDLTQQNGHSTQAPVDDGDDITSLAEKEDAKSLKNRNIDSISEARNSSDNSPMIADELDITSRVSEEHENSNEANGVQASVKESLPENKTTDYASIEKVAHVLKLWFRCIRKTSSELKIDLLGSIFGLPGTKHALTERDLYRLLATTKLVMEEATVQSTNAYLTALKELILLTHETLFSIFYAMTLESSNQNSNKFLVIKSLVHTFFQVDLSRPIDELLSITNSSKTLEDHAEDKKAGSLRLSYDTLMRLYTIYYTLANCPINLLLVDKMSLSLDITTLSNVSANVYTNRITSKDFSSREMHLQINSRVVPLLTANFNYYYQLQPDLLDQHLSRVSFFGWITGHRLIPGSYMATDTISSVTKFPHYVKGTDKSDPFLHETEEFEWLKKKEKVGDAKNSEYAVSSPTYLVISLMMYQLVQNASFVTYLTHPRKTRVPLLDIWLCVSSYVHHYLYKSRVNVFGARISNLILLKLTSTKSDALTALRDYKIDENVWKLCHHRSPPISLSIENSKKSALLYIIDIIQIDLRFNLNKRLDIDNCKITLCILYQILLFCQKNPFDDLRSYCWSELFKALVQFLKFVYKHFNEEDTKYVVEEVFAIFEISLGPPFSELMAKPSDNWIFGSHFVKSLSYDLLYTLLENYHSIFNIFGKFIIKRDNFARVTQCLQDIGEKLSVNESRERDMNEVTKLLEELSSLSNVESTVRIEKYNYAATFKYFDKYQGYIDFEKQTELIEIFILVYGNTWTS
;
A
#
# COMPACT_ATOMS: atom_id res chain seq x y z
N MET A 1 33.49 -27.31 8.28
CA MET A 1 32.33 -27.27 7.36
C MET A 1 32.62 -27.74 5.93
N ASP A 2 33.87 -27.86 5.48
CA ASP A 2 34.13 -28.46 4.15
C ASP A 2 33.77 -29.97 4.17
N LEU A 3 32.69 -30.33 3.47
CA LEU A 3 32.15 -31.70 3.44
C LEU A 3 32.84 -32.56 2.37
N SER A 4 33.75 -31.97 1.57
CA SER A 4 34.48 -32.68 0.51
C SER A 4 35.71 -33.47 1.01
N ASN A 5 36.19 -33.20 2.23
CA ASN A 5 37.35 -33.88 2.81
C ASN A 5 36.95 -34.92 3.87
N SER A 6 37.24 -36.20 3.55
CA SER A 6 37.17 -37.34 4.46
C SER A 6 38.50 -37.52 5.23
N THR A 7 38.84 -36.60 6.12
CA THR A 7 39.98 -36.78 7.04
C THR A 7 39.58 -36.44 8.48
N SER A 8 40.13 -37.24 9.41
CA SER A 8 40.07 -37.29 10.91
C SER A 8 38.77 -36.98 11.68
N ASP A 9 37.85 -36.17 11.17
CA ASP A 9 36.69 -35.62 11.89
C ASP A 9 35.35 -36.32 11.61
N GLY A 10 35.37 -37.51 10.99
CA GLY A 10 34.18 -38.32 10.72
C GLY A 10 33.54 -38.09 9.34
N SER A 11 32.53 -38.91 9.01
CA SER A 11 31.80 -38.88 7.73
C SER A 11 31.07 -37.54 7.52
N PRO A 12 30.71 -37.16 6.27
CA PRO A 12 29.93 -35.95 5.98
C PRO A 12 28.62 -35.88 6.77
N GLU A 13 28.01 -37.04 7.00
CA GLU A 13 26.78 -37.21 7.78
C GLU A 13 26.99 -36.89 9.26
N VAL A 14 28.09 -37.33 9.87
CA VAL A 14 28.46 -36.97 11.26
C VAL A 14 28.71 -35.47 11.40
N LYS A 15 29.34 -34.84 10.39
CA LYS A 15 29.56 -33.39 10.37
C LYS A 15 28.24 -32.61 10.23
N LEU A 16 27.31 -33.10 9.43
CA LEU A 16 25.97 -32.51 9.28
C LEU A 16 25.14 -32.68 10.57
N GLN A 17 25.19 -33.85 11.21
CA GLN A 17 24.53 -34.08 12.50
C GLN A 17 25.02 -33.11 13.58
N LYS A 18 26.34 -32.85 13.67
CA LYS A 18 26.90 -31.85 14.60
C LYS A 18 26.40 -30.43 14.33
N ILE A 19 26.26 -30.05 13.06
CA ILE A 19 25.72 -28.72 12.68
C ILE A 19 24.30 -28.55 13.19
N PHE A 20 23.44 -29.55 13.00
CA PHE A 20 22.02 -29.47 13.38
C PHE A 20 21.75 -29.87 14.85
N ALA A 21 22.74 -30.40 15.57
CA ALA A 21 22.69 -30.67 17.00
C ALA A 21 22.96 -29.42 17.88
N ASN A 22 23.33 -28.28 17.29
CA ASN A 22 23.79 -27.05 17.96
C ASN A 22 25.12 -27.22 18.74
N ASP A 23 26.03 -28.10 18.28
CA ASP A 23 27.37 -28.23 18.88
C ASP A 23 28.33 -27.09 18.48
N LEU A 24 27.92 -26.23 17.54
CA LEU A 24 28.68 -25.08 17.03
C LEU A 24 28.02 -23.77 17.48
N SER A 25 28.83 -22.77 17.85
CA SER A 25 28.28 -21.43 18.11
C SER A 25 27.77 -20.80 16.80
N ASP A 26 26.76 -19.91 16.91
CA ASP A 26 26.22 -19.17 15.76
C ASP A 26 27.33 -18.43 14.99
N ASP A 27 28.30 -17.86 15.72
CA ASP A 27 29.43 -17.12 15.15
C ASP A 27 30.39 -18.06 14.39
N ASP A 28 30.77 -19.20 14.99
CA ASP A 28 31.64 -20.19 14.34
C ASP A 28 30.97 -20.78 13.08
N PHE A 29 29.65 -20.98 13.12
CA PHE A 29 28.86 -21.41 11.98
C PHE A 29 28.91 -20.35 10.86
N CYS A 30 28.62 -19.10 11.19
CA CYS A 30 28.60 -17.99 10.24
C CYS A 30 29.97 -17.73 9.61
N GLU A 31 31.05 -17.74 10.38
CA GLU A 31 32.42 -17.55 9.89
C GLU A 31 32.83 -18.67 8.94
N SER A 32 32.57 -19.93 9.33
CA SER A 32 32.87 -21.10 8.51
C SER A 32 32.11 -21.09 7.18
N LEU A 33 30.81 -20.75 7.21
CA LEU A 33 29.97 -20.68 6.02
C LEU A 33 30.41 -19.52 5.11
N THR A 34 30.69 -18.34 5.66
CA THR A 34 31.16 -17.16 4.92
C THR A 34 32.49 -17.43 4.22
N SER A 35 33.42 -18.14 4.87
CA SER A 35 34.68 -18.58 4.26
C SER A 35 34.46 -19.50 3.06
N LEU A 36 33.56 -20.48 3.17
CA LEU A 36 33.19 -21.38 2.07
C LEU A 36 32.54 -20.64 0.89
N LEU A 37 31.64 -19.71 1.18
CA LEU A 37 30.96 -18.87 0.19
C LEU A 37 31.96 -17.97 -0.55
N THR A 38 32.86 -17.32 0.18
CA THR A 38 33.91 -16.44 -0.40
C THR A 38 34.88 -17.23 -1.26
N LYS A 39 35.26 -18.44 -0.84
CA LYS A 39 36.10 -19.35 -1.63
C LYS A 39 35.41 -19.76 -2.94
N GLY A 40 34.13 -20.18 -2.86
CA GLY A 40 33.33 -20.56 -4.02
C GLY A 40 33.11 -19.41 -5.01
N ALA A 41 32.89 -18.19 -4.49
CA ALA A 41 32.76 -16.99 -5.31
C ALA A 41 34.04 -16.70 -6.11
N LYS A 42 35.22 -16.83 -5.49
CA LYS A 42 36.53 -16.63 -6.15
C LYS A 42 36.84 -17.68 -7.21
N THR A 43 36.36 -18.91 -7.04
CA THR A 43 36.59 -20.01 -7.98
C THR A 43 35.48 -20.16 -9.02
N ALA A 44 34.45 -19.32 -8.98
CA ALA A 44 33.23 -19.44 -9.80
C ALA A 44 32.59 -20.84 -9.74
N THR A 45 32.77 -21.56 -8.63
CA THR A 45 32.23 -22.91 -8.43
C THR A 45 31.27 -22.90 -7.25
N VAL A 46 30.11 -23.52 -7.46
CA VAL A 46 29.12 -23.72 -6.40
C VAL A 46 29.66 -24.75 -5.44
N ASN A 47 29.84 -24.35 -4.17
CA ASN A 47 30.36 -25.26 -3.16
C ASN A 47 29.28 -26.28 -2.78
N ALA A 48 29.46 -27.54 -3.18
CA ALA A 48 28.52 -28.63 -2.91
C ALA A 48 28.19 -28.78 -1.41
N SER A 49 29.13 -28.40 -0.52
CA SER A 49 28.90 -28.42 0.92
C SER A 49 27.78 -27.47 1.35
N VAL A 50 27.66 -26.30 0.71
CA VAL A 50 26.64 -25.28 1.01
C VAL A 50 25.25 -25.79 0.61
N GLN A 51 25.15 -26.46 -0.53
CA GLN A 51 23.90 -27.08 -0.99
C GLN A 51 23.49 -28.29 -0.11
N LEU A 52 24.46 -29.11 0.31
CA LEU A 52 24.22 -30.27 1.17
C LEU A 52 23.66 -29.88 2.53
N ILE A 53 24.13 -28.79 3.14
CA ILE A 53 23.60 -28.27 4.42
C ILE A 53 22.10 -27.99 4.29
N PHE A 54 21.69 -27.29 3.23
CA PHE A 54 20.28 -26.97 2.99
C PHE A 54 19.44 -28.23 2.77
N ARG A 55 19.86 -29.13 1.88
CA ARG A 55 19.11 -30.38 1.60
C ARG A 55 18.95 -31.24 2.84
N TYR A 56 20.02 -31.38 3.62
CA TYR A 56 19.98 -32.16 4.85
C TYR A 56 19.02 -31.52 5.87
N GLY A 57 19.06 -30.20 6.06
CA GLY A 57 18.11 -29.50 6.91
C GLY A 57 16.65 -29.70 6.48
N VAL A 58 16.35 -29.51 5.19
CA VAL A 58 15.00 -29.76 4.65
C VAL A 58 14.55 -31.21 4.90
N SER A 59 15.45 -32.20 4.72
CA SER A 59 15.13 -33.61 4.96
C SER A 59 14.88 -33.98 6.43
N LEU A 60 15.34 -33.16 7.38
CA LEU A 60 15.09 -33.37 8.81
C LEU A 60 13.70 -32.88 9.25
N ILE A 61 13.11 -31.94 8.51
CA ILE A 61 11.80 -31.35 8.85
C ILE A 61 10.68 -31.90 7.95
N CYS A 62 10.98 -32.29 6.71
CA CYS A 62 9.98 -32.76 5.76
C CYS A 62 9.79 -34.29 5.85
N ASP A 63 8.53 -34.77 5.87
CA ASP A 63 8.23 -36.20 5.80
C ASP A 63 8.63 -36.76 4.40
N PRO A 64 9.42 -37.85 4.30
CA PRO A 64 9.80 -38.45 3.02
C PRO A 64 8.62 -38.89 2.14
N ASP A 65 7.45 -39.12 2.72
CA ASP A 65 6.24 -39.60 2.03
C ASP A 65 5.32 -38.48 1.52
N PHE A 66 5.72 -37.21 1.61
CA PHE A 66 4.90 -36.09 1.11
C PHE A 66 4.69 -36.22 -0.41
N PRO A 67 3.44 -36.22 -0.92
CA PRO A 67 3.17 -36.58 -2.30
C PRO A 67 3.77 -35.53 -3.25
N THR A 68 4.86 -35.93 -3.91
CA THR A 68 5.59 -35.11 -4.87
C THR A 68 4.81 -34.82 -6.17
N GLU A 69 3.64 -35.46 -6.37
CA GLU A 69 2.94 -35.47 -7.66
C GLU A 69 1.51 -34.91 -7.64
N SER A 70 0.80 -34.85 -6.50
CA SER A 70 -0.60 -34.40 -6.49
C SER A 70 -0.78 -32.87 -6.43
N GLY A 71 0.20 -32.14 -5.86
CA GLY A 71 0.18 -30.67 -5.75
C GLY A 71 1.14 -29.94 -6.69
N PHE A 72 2.19 -30.62 -7.19
CA PHE A 72 3.12 -30.04 -8.15
C PHE A 72 2.57 -30.24 -9.57
N ARG A 73 1.59 -29.40 -9.97
CA ARG A 73 1.33 -29.22 -11.40
C ARG A 73 2.56 -28.53 -11.98
N ALA A 74 3.50 -29.32 -12.48
CA ALA A 74 4.37 -28.89 -13.56
C ALA A 74 3.47 -28.64 -14.78
N THR A 75 2.71 -27.56 -14.80
CA THR A 75 2.41 -26.93 -16.09
C THR A 75 3.77 -26.69 -16.70
N GLU A 76 4.01 -27.18 -17.92
CA GLU A 76 5.19 -26.80 -18.70
C GLU A 76 5.17 -25.28 -18.79
N ILE A 77 5.85 -24.61 -17.84
CA ILE A 77 5.98 -23.16 -17.84
C ILE A 77 6.79 -22.87 -19.09
N ASP A 78 6.14 -22.35 -20.13
CA ASP A 78 6.85 -21.91 -21.32
C ASP A 78 7.65 -20.66 -20.96
N TYR A 79 8.90 -20.88 -20.58
CA TYR A 79 9.84 -19.82 -20.23
C TYR A 79 10.11 -18.86 -21.41
N ARG A 80 9.69 -19.19 -22.65
CA ARG A 80 9.89 -18.35 -23.85
C ARG A 80 8.89 -17.23 -24.00
N GLY A 81 7.66 -17.35 -23.47
CA GLY A 81 6.60 -16.33 -23.62
C GLY A 81 6.81 -15.03 -22.83
N SER A 82 7.93 -14.91 -22.11
CA SER A 82 8.30 -13.73 -21.33
C SER A 82 9.26 -12.77 -22.07
N VAL A 83 9.62 -13.09 -23.31
CA VAL A 83 10.34 -12.20 -24.23
C VAL A 83 9.31 -11.39 -25.03
N PRO A 84 9.38 -10.04 -25.09
CA PRO A 84 8.59 -9.28 -26.05
C PRO A 84 9.05 -9.67 -27.47
N GLU A 85 8.18 -10.31 -28.25
CA GLU A 85 8.49 -10.63 -29.66
C GLU A 85 8.54 -9.39 -30.58
N GLU A 86 8.32 -8.18 -30.07
CA GLU A 86 8.19 -6.98 -30.90
C GLU A 86 9.53 -6.36 -31.37
N ASP A 87 10.70 -6.86 -30.96
CA ASP A 87 12.00 -6.28 -31.37
C ASP A 87 12.83 -7.15 -32.33
N LEU A 88 12.31 -8.29 -32.81
CA LEU A 88 13.07 -9.20 -33.68
C LEU A 88 12.84 -9.03 -35.20
N THR A 89 11.96 -8.12 -35.65
CA THR A 89 11.71 -7.90 -37.09
C THR A 89 12.43 -6.69 -37.72
N GLN A 90 13.27 -5.95 -37.00
CA GLN A 90 14.02 -4.83 -37.58
C GLN A 90 15.49 -5.12 -37.94
N GLN A 91 15.93 -6.37 -37.89
CA GLN A 91 17.25 -6.76 -38.38
C GLN A 91 17.16 -8.03 -39.23
N ASN A 92 16.79 -7.87 -40.50
CA ASN A 92 17.38 -8.62 -41.63
C ASN A 92 16.73 -8.17 -42.94
N GLY A 93 17.30 -7.13 -43.55
CA GLY A 93 17.03 -6.82 -44.95
C GLY A 93 17.84 -7.74 -45.85
N HIS A 94 17.18 -8.67 -46.56
CA HIS A 94 17.64 -9.14 -47.87
C HIS A 94 16.45 -9.51 -48.76
N SER A 95 16.51 -9.00 -49.99
CA SER A 95 15.50 -9.04 -51.04
C SER A 95 15.16 -10.45 -51.51
N THR A 96 13.88 -10.74 -51.72
CA THR A 96 13.44 -11.60 -52.83
C THR A 96 11.97 -11.32 -53.18
N GLN A 97 11.64 -11.56 -54.45
CA GLN A 97 10.55 -10.99 -55.24
C GLN A 97 9.12 -11.37 -54.80
N ALA A 98 8.18 -10.47 -55.10
CA ALA A 98 6.73 -10.66 -54.95
C ALA A 98 6.13 -11.63 -55.99
N PRO A 99 5.03 -12.31 -55.61
CA PRO A 99 3.82 -12.40 -56.43
C PRO A 99 2.57 -11.98 -55.61
N VAL A 100 1.76 -11.01 -56.05
CA VAL A 100 0.48 -11.15 -56.82
C VAL A 100 -0.51 -12.09 -56.09
N ASP A 101 -1.43 -11.53 -55.29
CA ASP A 101 -2.83 -11.14 -55.60
C ASP A 101 -3.82 -12.31 -55.51
N ASP A 102 -5.06 -11.99 -55.13
CA ASP A 102 -6.20 -12.81 -54.70
C ASP A 102 -6.22 -13.04 -53.17
N GLY A 103 -7.11 -12.46 -52.36
CA GLY A 103 -8.44 -11.92 -52.62
C GLY A 103 -9.33 -12.36 -51.45
N ASP A 104 -10.24 -11.47 -51.05
CA ASP A 104 -11.39 -11.71 -50.15
C ASP A 104 -11.19 -11.45 -48.64
N ASP A 105 -11.24 -10.14 -48.34
CA ASP A 105 -12.13 -9.61 -47.30
C ASP A 105 -13.56 -10.17 -47.44
N ILE A 106 -14.30 -10.26 -46.34
CA ILE A 106 -15.62 -9.60 -46.14
C ILE A 106 -16.17 -10.01 -44.76
N THR A 107 -16.27 -8.98 -43.93
CA THR A 107 -17.09 -8.89 -42.72
C THR A 107 -18.58 -8.83 -43.06
N SER A 108 -19.42 -9.15 -42.06
CA SER A 108 -20.87 -8.89 -41.97
C SER A 108 -21.84 -9.95 -42.50
N LEU A 109 -22.72 -10.48 -41.65
CA LEU A 109 -24.10 -9.98 -41.50
C LEU A 109 -24.93 -10.86 -40.56
N ALA A 110 -25.74 -10.17 -39.75
CA ALA A 110 -26.76 -10.71 -38.88
C ALA A 110 -28.02 -11.15 -39.63
N GLU A 111 -28.72 -12.11 -39.02
CA GLU A 111 -30.17 -12.37 -38.96
C GLU A 111 -31.09 -11.84 -40.08
N LYS A 112 -31.83 -12.76 -40.75
CA LYS A 112 -33.30 -12.78 -40.81
C LYS A 112 -33.91 -13.95 -41.61
N GLU A 113 -34.98 -14.50 -41.02
CA GLU A 113 -36.28 -14.95 -41.59
C GLU A 113 -36.37 -16.04 -42.70
N ASP A 114 -36.90 -17.20 -42.27
CA ASP A 114 -38.11 -17.91 -42.72
C ASP A 114 -38.33 -18.46 -44.16
N ALA A 115 -38.64 -19.77 -44.15
CA ALA A 115 -39.75 -20.49 -44.84
C ALA A 115 -39.57 -21.07 -46.27
N LYS A 116 -39.37 -22.41 -46.36
CA LYS A 116 -40.34 -23.44 -46.85
C LYS A 116 -39.66 -24.70 -47.42
N SER A 117 -39.97 -25.88 -46.85
CA SER A 117 -40.48 -27.10 -47.53
C SER A 117 -40.57 -28.27 -46.52
N LEU A 118 -41.79 -28.68 -46.10
CA LEU A 118 -42.59 -29.83 -46.56
C LEU A 118 -42.36 -31.16 -45.78
N LYS A 119 -43.36 -31.48 -44.92
CA LYS A 119 -44.03 -32.79 -44.65
C LYS A 119 -43.15 -34.01 -44.32
N ASN A 120 -43.39 -34.86 -43.31
CA ASN A 120 -44.62 -35.45 -42.73
C ASN A 120 -44.11 -36.43 -41.64
N ARG A 121 -44.57 -36.50 -40.39
CA ARG A 121 -45.74 -37.25 -39.83
C ARG A 121 -45.61 -37.11 -38.29
N ASN A 122 -46.59 -36.56 -37.57
CA ASN A 122 -47.67 -37.27 -36.83
C ASN A 122 -47.12 -38.25 -35.77
N ILE A 123 -47.45 -38.21 -34.46
CA ILE A 123 -48.74 -37.97 -33.77
C ILE A 123 -48.50 -37.52 -32.31
N ASP A 124 -49.27 -36.51 -31.89
CA ASP A 124 -49.99 -36.27 -30.61
C ASP A 124 -49.57 -37.06 -29.35
N SER A 125 -49.55 -36.49 -28.13
CA SER A 125 -50.63 -35.73 -27.47
C SER A 125 -50.02 -35.05 -26.21
N ILE A 126 -50.23 -33.74 -25.96
CA ILE A 126 -51.30 -33.14 -25.10
C ILE A 126 -51.15 -33.62 -23.64
N SER A 127 -51.02 -32.79 -22.61
CA SER A 127 -51.69 -31.52 -22.25
C SER A 127 -50.84 -30.83 -21.16
N GLU A 128 -50.59 -29.52 -21.21
CA GLU A 128 -51.49 -28.46 -20.68
C GLU A 128 -51.77 -28.63 -19.17
N ALA A 129 -51.72 -27.63 -18.30
CA ALA A 129 -51.85 -26.20 -18.51
C ALA A 129 -51.64 -25.44 -17.19
N ARG A 130 -51.25 -24.16 -17.34
CA ARG A 130 -51.83 -22.96 -16.70
C ARG A 130 -51.61 -22.80 -15.19
N ASN A 131 -50.88 -21.78 -14.75
CA ASN A 131 -51.13 -20.31 -14.79
C ASN A 131 -51.27 -19.86 -13.33
N SER A 132 -50.45 -18.90 -12.90
CA SER A 132 -50.85 -17.56 -12.45
C SER A 132 -51.80 -17.58 -11.24
N SER A 133 -51.61 -16.86 -10.16
CA SER A 133 -50.85 -15.66 -9.88
C SER A 133 -51.25 -15.28 -8.44
N ASP A 134 -50.41 -14.46 -7.82
CA ASP A 134 -50.78 -13.48 -6.81
C ASP A 134 -51.04 -13.89 -5.35
N ASN A 135 -50.39 -13.06 -4.52
CA ASN A 135 -50.72 -12.60 -3.17
C ASN A 135 -50.20 -13.41 -1.96
N SER A 136 -49.15 -12.84 -1.36
CA SER A 136 -48.82 -12.84 0.08
C SER A 136 -50.03 -12.39 0.94
N PRO A 137 -50.00 -12.36 2.31
CA PRO A 137 -48.89 -12.62 3.24
C PRO A 137 -49.23 -13.37 4.56
N MET A 138 -48.18 -13.67 5.34
CA MET A 138 -48.09 -13.69 6.82
C MET A 138 -48.89 -14.69 7.70
N ILE A 139 -48.24 -14.98 8.86
CA ILE A 139 -48.70 -15.63 10.12
C ILE A 139 -48.41 -17.15 10.13
N ALA A 140 -47.28 -17.60 10.68
CA ALA A 140 -46.88 -17.78 12.09
C ALA A 140 -47.31 -19.14 12.68
N ASP A 141 -46.54 -19.56 13.68
CA ASP A 141 -46.57 -20.79 14.49
C ASP A 141 -45.87 -22.01 13.86
N GLU A 142 -44.66 -22.34 14.35
CA GLU A 142 -44.43 -23.21 15.52
C GLU A 142 -45.07 -24.58 15.35
N LEU A 143 -44.26 -25.59 15.03
CA LEU A 143 -43.95 -26.69 15.96
C LEU A 143 -43.08 -27.76 15.31
N ASP A 144 -41.91 -27.87 15.91
CA ASP A 144 -41.11 -29.07 16.13
C ASP A 144 -41.95 -30.35 16.28
N ILE A 145 -41.49 -31.47 15.69
CA ILE A 145 -41.56 -32.85 16.22
C ILE A 145 -40.90 -33.80 15.22
N THR A 146 -39.64 -34.08 15.53
CA THR A 146 -39.04 -35.42 15.66
C THR A 146 -39.58 -36.61 14.85
N SER A 147 -38.61 -37.20 14.13
CA SER A 147 -38.34 -38.65 14.05
C SER A 147 -39.36 -39.57 13.38
N ARG A 148 -38.91 -40.27 12.33
CA ARG A 148 -38.79 -41.74 12.38
C ARG A 148 -37.95 -42.30 11.24
N VAL A 149 -37.01 -43.12 11.69
CA VAL A 149 -36.14 -44.05 10.95
C VAL A 149 -36.96 -45.22 10.42
N SER A 150 -36.65 -45.67 9.19
CA SER A 150 -36.75 -47.07 8.68
C SER A 150 -36.02 -47.06 7.31
N GLU A 151 -34.74 -47.45 7.21
CA GLU A 151 -34.26 -48.81 6.87
C GLU A 151 -35.00 -49.41 5.65
N GLU A 152 -34.42 -49.28 4.45
CA GLU A 152 -33.51 -50.23 3.77
C GLU A 152 -34.26 -51.19 2.82
N HIS A 153 -34.03 -51.03 1.50
CA HIS A 153 -33.80 -52.17 0.61
C HIS A 153 -33.03 -51.75 -0.66
N GLU A 154 -31.95 -52.49 -0.87
CA GLU A 154 -30.92 -52.36 -1.90
C GLU A 154 -31.32 -52.94 -3.27
N ASN A 155 -30.49 -52.57 -4.25
CA ASN A 155 -30.23 -53.12 -5.59
C ASN A 155 -30.84 -52.33 -6.76
N SER A 156 -30.10 -51.92 -7.79
CA SER A 156 -28.65 -51.80 -8.06
C SER A 156 -28.48 -51.08 -9.41
N ASN A 157 -27.31 -50.45 -9.59
CA ASN A 157 -26.64 -50.06 -10.84
C ASN A 157 -26.95 -48.69 -11.51
N GLU A 158 -26.14 -47.71 -11.07
CA GLU A 158 -25.13 -46.97 -11.84
C GLU A 158 -25.53 -46.06 -13.02
N ALA A 159 -25.45 -44.75 -12.76
CA ALA A 159 -24.67 -43.80 -13.57
C ALA A 159 -24.16 -42.66 -12.65
N ASN A 160 -22.87 -42.75 -12.30
CA ASN A 160 -22.16 -41.88 -11.34
C ASN A 160 -21.83 -40.49 -11.92
N GLY A 161 -22.04 -39.46 -11.09
CA GLY A 161 -21.56 -38.09 -11.28
C GLY A 161 -21.53 -37.35 -9.94
N VAL A 162 -20.91 -37.96 -8.92
CA VAL A 162 -20.84 -37.40 -7.56
C VAL A 162 -19.56 -36.59 -7.39
N GLN A 163 -19.75 -35.31 -7.08
CA GLN A 163 -18.81 -34.43 -6.38
C GLN A 163 -18.29 -35.12 -5.11
N ALA A 164 -17.04 -35.57 -5.14
CA ALA A 164 -16.35 -36.00 -3.94
C ALA A 164 -15.79 -34.76 -3.22
N SER A 165 -16.47 -34.33 -2.16
CA SER A 165 -15.84 -33.54 -1.10
C SER A 165 -14.82 -34.43 -0.39
N VAL A 166 -13.56 -34.39 -0.83
CA VAL A 166 -12.46 -35.01 -0.08
C VAL A 166 -12.22 -34.13 1.16
N LYS A 167 -12.82 -34.52 2.28
CA LYS A 167 -12.25 -34.19 3.60
C LYS A 167 -10.94 -34.98 3.67
N GLU A 168 -9.81 -34.32 3.43
CA GLU A 168 -8.50 -34.85 3.82
C GLU A 168 -8.54 -35.07 5.34
N SER A 169 -8.67 -36.33 5.75
CA SER A 169 -8.44 -36.75 7.12
C SER A 169 -6.97 -36.48 7.45
N LEU A 170 -6.71 -35.62 8.45
CA LEU A 170 -5.38 -35.45 9.04
C LEU A 170 -4.80 -36.84 9.40
N PRO A 171 -3.54 -37.13 9.05
CA PRO A 171 -2.90 -38.38 9.44
C PRO A 171 -2.80 -38.46 10.97
N GLU A 172 -3.18 -39.61 11.53
CA GLU A 172 -3.10 -39.91 12.96
C GLU A 172 -1.64 -39.79 13.46
N ASN A 173 -1.44 -38.88 14.42
CA ASN A 173 -0.34 -38.74 15.38
C ASN A 173 0.92 -39.62 15.16
N LYS A 174 1.82 -39.20 14.27
CA LYS A 174 3.26 -39.23 14.60
C LYS A 174 3.54 -37.99 15.45
N THR A 175 4.19 -38.16 16.60
CA THR A 175 4.61 -37.02 17.43
C THR A 175 5.67 -36.22 16.67
N THR A 176 5.24 -35.17 15.97
CA THR A 176 6.14 -34.22 15.31
C THR A 176 7.07 -33.62 16.36
N ASP A 177 8.39 -33.83 16.21
CA ASP A 177 9.37 -33.28 17.14
C ASP A 177 9.61 -31.79 16.86
N TYR A 178 8.74 -30.94 17.42
CA TYR A 178 8.81 -29.49 17.25
C TYR A 178 10.14 -28.89 17.74
N ALA A 179 10.83 -29.52 18.70
CA ALA A 179 12.14 -29.05 19.16
C ALA A 179 13.23 -29.28 18.10
N SER A 180 13.12 -30.35 17.32
CA SER A 180 13.98 -30.57 16.16
C SER A 180 13.66 -29.57 15.03
N ILE A 181 12.39 -29.26 14.79
CA ILE A 181 11.98 -28.25 13.80
C ILE A 181 12.56 -26.88 14.14
N GLU A 182 12.47 -26.45 15.40
CA GLU A 182 13.02 -25.17 15.88
C GLU A 182 14.52 -25.05 15.56
N LYS A 183 15.32 -26.06 15.94
CA LYS A 183 16.78 -26.06 15.74
C LYS A 183 17.13 -26.01 14.25
N VAL A 184 16.47 -26.84 13.44
CA VAL A 184 16.74 -26.89 12.01
C VAL A 184 16.33 -25.59 11.31
N ALA A 185 15.18 -25.01 11.69
CA ALA A 185 14.75 -23.71 11.19
C ALA A 185 15.74 -22.59 11.55
N HIS A 186 16.28 -22.58 12.77
CA HIS A 186 17.31 -21.62 13.18
C HIS A 186 18.59 -21.73 12.35
N VAL A 187 19.10 -22.95 12.11
CA VAL A 187 20.29 -23.18 11.27
C VAL A 187 20.05 -22.75 9.81
N LEU A 188 18.88 -23.08 9.23
CA LEU A 188 18.54 -22.65 7.86
C LEU A 188 18.35 -21.13 7.76
N LYS A 189 17.84 -20.48 8.81
CA LYS A 189 17.73 -19.02 8.90
C LYS A 189 19.12 -18.38 8.88
N LEU A 190 20.07 -18.92 9.65
CA LEU A 190 21.47 -18.48 9.62
C LEU A 190 22.11 -18.71 8.24
N TRP A 191 21.79 -19.84 7.59
CA TRP A 191 22.28 -20.16 6.25
C TRP A 191 21.88 -19.09 5.22
N PHE A 192 20.60 -18.72 5.15
CA PHE A 192 20.13 -17.63 4.28
C PHE A 192 20.77 -16.28 4.64
N ARG A 193 20.82 -15.94 5.94
CA ARG A 193 21.42 -14.70 6.43
C ARG A 193 22.89 -14.58 6.03
N CYS A 194 23.67 -15.64 6.12
CA CYS A 194 25.08 -15.66 5.71
C CYS A 194 25.23 -15.43 4.21
N ILE A 195 24.45 -16.15 3.39
CA ILE A 195 24.47 -15.98 1.92
C ILE A 195 24.18 -14.53 1.55
N ARG A 196 23.16 -13.92 2.15
CA ARG A 196 22.82 -12.52 1.89
C ARG A 196 23.92 -11.56 2.33
N LYS A 197 24.48 -11.72 3.54
CA LYS A 197 25.58 -10.89 4.03
C LYS A 197 26.81 -10.98 3.12
N THR A 198 27.24 -12.18 2.78
CA THR A 198 28.38 -12.38 1.86
C THR A 198 28.08 -11.86 0.45
N SER A 199 26.84 -12.02 -0.04
CA SER A 199 26.42 -11.43 -1.33
C SER A 199 26.50 -9.91 -1.30
N SER A 200 26.15 -9.29 -0.17
CA SER A 200 26.27 -7.84 0.02
C SER A 200 27.70 -7.34 0.09
N GLU A 201 28.59 -8.08 0.75
CA GLU A 201 30.01 -7.74 0.85
C GLU A 201 30.73 -7.87 -0.50
N LEU A 202 30.41 -8.92 -1.26
CA LEU A 202 31.02 -9.21 -2.56
C LEU A 202 30.32 -8.49 -3.72
N LYS A 203 29.08 -8.00 -3.54
CA LYS A 203 28.18 -7.48 -4.59
C LYS A 203 27.96 -8.47 -5.74
N ILE A 204 27.83 -9.75 -5.40
CA ILE A 204 27.59 -10.85 -6.35
C ILE A 204 26.36 -11.63 -5.88
N ASP A 205 25.47 -11.99 -6.82
CA ASP A 205 24.37 -12.90 -6.51
C ASP A 205 24.89 -14.34 -6.28
N LEU A 206 25.06 -14.69 -5.00
CA LEU A 206 25.38 -16.04 -4.58
C LEU A 206 24.14 -16.94 -4.54
N LEU A 207 22.95 -16.38 -4.31
CA LEU A 207 21.73 -17.17 -4.16
C LEU A 207 21.34 -17.83 -5.49
N GLY A 208 21.27 -17.06 -6.59
CA GLY A 208 21.03 -17.59 -7.94
C GLY A 208 22.21 -18.39 -8.50
N SER A 209 23.37 -18.38 -7.83
CA SER A 209 24.47 -19.28 -8.14
C SER A 209 24.34 -20.62 -7.38
N ILE A 210 23.81 -20.60 -6.16
CA ILE A 210 23.60 -21.79 -5.32
C ILE A 210 22.39 -22.60 -5.80
N PHE A 211 21.30 -21.92 -6.17
CA PHE A 211 20.15 -22.54 -6.81
C PHE A 211 20.41 -22.69 -8.32
N GLY A 212 20.15 -23.88 -8.84
CA GLY A 212 20.25 -24.18 -10.26
C GLY A 212 18.95 -23.88 -11.01
N LEU A 213 19.04 -23.91 -12.34
CA LEU A 213 17.86 -23.85 -13.20
C LEU A 213 16.87 -24.97 -12.85
N PRO A 214 15.56 -24.72 -13.00
CA PRO A 214 14.53 -25.75 -12.83
C PRO A 214 14.88 -27.03 -13.62
N GLY A 215 14.80 -28.19 -12.97
CA GLY A 215 15.09 -29.50 -13.59
C GLY A 215 16.55 -29.96 -13.56
N THR A 216 17.47 -29.19 -12.97
CA THR A 216 18.87 -29.63 -12.79
C THR A 216 18.99 -30.74 -11.71
N LYS A 217 19.52 -31.92 -12.08
CA LYS A 217 19.54 -33.12 -11.20
C LYS A 217 20.50 -33.05 -10.00
N HIS A 218 21.46 -32.13 -10.00
CA HIS A 218 22.52 -32.06 -8.98
C HIS A 218 22.53 -30.77 -8.15
N ALA A 219 21.91 -29.68 -8.63
CA ALA A 219 21.85 -28.40 -7.94
C ALA A 219 20.58 -28.27 -7.08
N LEU A 220 20.58 -27.35 -6.12
CA LEU A 220 19.35 -26.98 -5.40
C LEU A 220 18.34 -26.41 -6.37
N THR A 221 17.07 -26.79 -6.25
CA THR A 221 16.01 -26.29 -7.14
C THR A 221 14.84 -25.73 -6.34
N GLU A 222 13.91 -25.08 -7.02
CA GLU A 222 12.63 -24.62 -6.44
C GLU A 222 11.84 -25.72 -5.71
N ARG A 223 12.04 -27.00 -6.08
CA ARG A 223 11.41 -28.15 -5.39
C ARG A 223 11.88 -28.29 -3.95
N ASP A 224 13.16 -28.01 -3.69
CA ASP A 224 13.72 -28.09 -2.33
C ASP A 224 13.14 -26.98 -1.44
N LEU A 225 12.95 -25.77 -2.00
CA LEU A 225 12.28 -24.67 -1.33
C LEU A 225 10.77 -24.94 -1.14
N TYR A 226 10.11 -25.53 -2.14
CA TYR A 226 8.70 -25.90 -2.06
C TYR A 226 8.42 -26.83 -0.87
N ARG A 227 9.26 -27.86 -0.66
CA ARG A 227 9.13 -28.79 0.47
C ARG A 227 9.24 -28.08 1.82
N LEU A 228 10.21 -27.17 1.95
CA LEU A 228 10.37 -26.36 3.15
C LEU A 228 9.12 -25.50 3.42
N LEU A 229 8.65 -24.78 2.40
CA LEU A 229 7.48 -23.89 2.51
C LEU A 229 6.17 -24.66 2.74
N ALA A 230 6.00 -25.83 2.12
CA ALA A 230 4.86 -26.72 2.37
C ALA A 230 4.84 -27.21 3.82
N THR A 231 6.00 -27.55 4.39
CA THR A 231 6.08 -27.92 5.81
C THR A 231 5.77 -26.72 6.71
N THR A 232 6.29 -25.54 6.39
CA THR A 232 5.94 -24.30 7.09
C THR A 232 4.43 -24.04 7.05
N LYS A 233 3.77 -24.28 5.91
CA LYS A 233 2.32 -24.15 5.75
C LYS A 233 1.56 -25.05 6.70
N LEU A 234 1.90 -26.34 6.75
CA LEU A 234 1.25 -27.32 7.64
C LEU A 234 1.39 -26.91 9.09
N VAL A 235 2.61 -26.54 9.51
CA VAL A 235 2.83 -26.07 10.88
C VAL A 235 1.95 -24.84 11.13
N MET A 236 1.93 -23.83 10.26
CA MET A 236 1.04 -22.67 10.43
C MET A 236 -0.45 -23.03 10.54
N GLU A 237 -0.94 -24.02 9.80
CA GLU A 237 -2.33 -24.51 9.85
C GLU A 237 -2.64 -25.23 11.19
N GLU A 238 -1.66 -25.98 11.73
CA GLU A 238 -1.76 -26.66 13.03
C GLU A 238 -1.84 -25.68 14.22
N ALA A 239 -1.49 -24.41 14.03
CA ALA A 239 -1.52 -23.37 15.07
C ALA A 239 -2.91 -23.18 15.69
N THR A 240 -3.94 -23.56 14.96
CA THR A 240 -5.34 -23.46 15.38
C THR A 240 -5.76 -24.58 16.34
N VAL A 241 -5.04 -25.70 16.35
CA VAL A 241 -5.41 -26.94 17.05
C VAL A 241 -4.49 -27.25 18.23
N GLN A 242 -3.19 -26.92 18.13
CA GLN A 242 -2.19 -27.26 19.15
C GLN A 242 -1.45 -26.01 19.64
N SER A 243 -1.42 -25.78 20.96
CA SER A 243 -0.76 -24.63 21.58
C SER A 243 0.25 -25.05 22.67
N THR A 244 1.17 -25.96 22.35
CA THR A 244 2.27 -26.32 23.26
C THR A 244 3.42 -25.31 23.14
N ASN A 245 4.21 -25.09 24.20
CA ASN A 245 5.32 -24.12 24.15
C ASN A 245 6.36 -24.47 23.08
N ALA A 246 6.68 -25.75 22.88
CA ALA A 246 7.63 -26.21 21.85
C ALA A 246 7.10 -25.97 20.43
N TYR A 247 5.79 -26.08 20.23
CA TYR A 247 5.16 -25.73 18.96
C TYR A 247 5.28 -24.22 18.67
N LEU A 248 5.06 -23.37 19.67
CA LEU A 248 5.14 -21.91 19.52
C LEU A 248 6.55 -21.42 19.18
N THR A 249 7.59 -22.03 19.76
CA THR A 249 8.98 -21.69 19.44
C THR A 249 9.34 -22.13 18.03
N ALA A 250 8.92 -23.32 17.61
CA ALA A 250 9.07 -23.80 16.23
C ALA A 250 8.35 -22.89 15.22
N LEU A 251 7.10 -22.52 15.47
CA LEU A 251 6.33 -21.60 14.62
C LEU A 251 7.02 -20.25 14.48
N LYS A 252 7.50 -19.68 15.59
CA LYS A 252 8.27 -18.42 15.58
C LYS A 252 9.50 -18.54 14.69
N GLU A 253 10.32 -19.58 14.87
CA GLU A 253 11.53 -19.77 14.06
C GLU A 253 11.23 -20.00 12.58
N LEU A 254 10.13 -20.67 12.23
CA LEU A 254 9.69 -20.81 10.84
C LEU A 254 9.24 -19.48 10.22
N ILE A 255 8.57 -18.60 10.98
CA ILE A 255 8.25 -17.24 10.52
C ILE A 255 9.54 -16.45 10.27
N LEU A 256 10.52 -16.54 11.18
CA LEU A 256 11.83 -15.90 11.03
C LEU A 256 12.61 -16.44 9.83
N LEU A 257 12.57 -17.75 9.60
CA LEU A 257 13.16 -18.39 8.43
C LEU A 257 12.52 -17.87 7.15
N THR A 258 11.19 -17.88 7.07
CA THR A 258 10.42 -17.36 5.91
C THR A 258 10.80 -15.91 5.62
N HIS A 259 10.94 -15.09 6.67
CA HIS A 259 11.38 -13.71 6.55
C HIS A 259 12.79 -13.59 5.96
N GLU A 260 13.79 -14.32 6.48
CA GLU A 260 15.16 -14.27 5.94
C GLU A 260 15.28 -14.88 4.54
N THR A 261 14.47 -15.89 4.21
CA THR A 261 14.39 -16.46 2.85
C THR A 261 13.92 -15.40 1.86
N LEU A 262 12.78 -14.75 2.13
CA LEU A 262 12.28 -13.68 1.26
C LEU A 262 13.25 -12.49 1.18
N PHE A 263 13.85 -12.10 2.31
CA PHE A 263 14.86 -11.04 2.31
C PHE A 263 16.04 -11.37 1.40
N SER A 264 16.54 -12.61 1.44
CA SER A 264 17.65 -13.07 0.60
C SER A 264 17.26 -13.08 -0.88
N ILE A 265 16.04 -13.50 -1.20
CA ILE A 265 15.51 -13.54 -2.57
C ILE A 265 15.33 -12.11 -3.14
N PHE A 266 14.68 -11.20 -2.40
CA PHE A 266 14.51 -9.81 -2.82
C PHE A 266 15.86 -9.11 -2.98
N TYR A 267 16.81 -9.37 -2.07
CA TYR A 267 18.17 -8.85 -2.19
C TYR A 267 18.88 -9.33 -3.46
N ALA A 268 18.82 -10.64 -3.76
CA ALA A 268 19.37 -11.20 -4.98
C ALA A 268 18.77 -10.56 -6.25
N MET A 269 17.45 -10.29 -6.25
CA MET A 269 16.80 -9.59 -7.37
C MET A 269 17.37 -8.18 -7.61
N THR A 270 17.76 -7.44 -6.57
CA THR A 270 18.39 -6.12 -6.79
C THR A 270 19.76 -6.20 -7.42
N LEU A 271 20.54 -7.25 -7.11
CA LEU A 271 21.86 -7.46 -7.70
C LEU A 271 21.76 -7.79 -9.19
N GLU A 272 20.73 -8.54 -9.60
CA GLU A 272 20.49 -8.96 -10.99
C GLU A 272 19.53 -8.02 -11.75
N SER A 273 19.12 -6.90 -11.14
CA SER A 273 18.13 -5.96 -11.71
C SER A 273 18.54 -5.36 -13.07
N SER A 274 19.83 -5.28 -13.35
CA SER A 274 20.39 -4.79 -14.62
C SER A 274 20.36 -5.82 -15.75
N ASN A 275 20.27 -7.12 -15.44
CA ASN A 275 20.31 -8.24 -16.39
C ASN A 275 19.06 -9.13 -16.24
N GLN A 276 17.87 -8.57 -16.49
CA GLN A 276 16.60 -9.28 -16.34
C GLN A 276 16.44 -10.52 -17.24
N ASN A 277 17.29 -10.69 -18.27
CA ASN A 277 17.30 -11.85 -19.16
C ASN A 277 18.33 -12.93 -18.73
N SER A 278 18.98 -12.78 -17.58
CA SER A 278 19.97 -13.75 -17.11
C SER A 278 19.29 -15.03 -16.62
N ASN A 279 19.94 -16.18 -16.84
CA ASN A 279 19.50 -17.46 -16.26
C ASN A 279 19.39 -17.39 -14.73
N LYS A 280 20.22 -16.56 -14.07
CA LYS A 280 20.17 -16.33 -12.63
C LYS A 280 18.91 -15.59 -12.22
N PHE A 281 18.52 -14.55 -12.96
CA PHE A 281 17.28 -13.84 -12.71
C PHE A 281 16.05 -14.73 -12.87
N LEU A 282 16.07 -15.65 -13.85
CA LEU A 282 15.02 -16.66 -14.01
C LEU A 282 14.95 -17.62 -12.81
N VAL A 283 16.09 -18.08 -12.29
CA VAL A 283 16.14 -18.86 -11.04
C VAL A 283 15.54 -18.06 -9.88
N ILE A 284 15.92 -16.80 -9.71
CA ILE A 284 15.39 -15.98 -8.61
C ILE A 284 13.87 -15.80 -8.74
N LYS A 285 13.37 -15.52 -9.95
CA LYS A 285 11.92 -15.47 -10.22
C LYS A 285 11.21 -16.78 -9.86
N SER A 286 11.81 -17.92 -10.19
CA SER A 286 11.23 -19.24 -9.88
C SER A 286 11.17 -19.50 -8.36
N LEU A 287 12.17 -19.03 -7.60
CA LEU A 287 12.16 -19.07 -6.13
C LEU A 287 11.07 -18.19 -5.51
N VAL A 288 10.85 -16.98 -6.03
CA VAL A 288 9.73 -16.12 -5.61
C VAL A 288 8.41 -16.83 -5.93
N HIS A 289 8.28 -17.39 -7.13
CA HIS A 289 7.06 -18.08 -7.59
C HIS A 289 6.66 -19.25 -6.69
N THR A 290 7.62 -19.93 -6.04
CA THR A 290 7.35 -21.01 -5.08
C THR A 290 6.41 -20.57 -3.94
N PHE A 291 6.49 -19.31 -3.49
CA PHE A 291 5.59 -18.78 -2.45
C PHE A 291 4.13 -18.69 -2.93
N PHE A 292 3.94 -18.40 -4.21
CA PHE A 292 2.60 -18.35 -4.83
C PHE A 292 2.06 -19.76 -5.14
N GLN A 293 2.93 -20.73 -5.41
CA GLN A 293 2.54 -22.13 -5.60
C GLN A 293 2.10 -22.81 -4.30
N VAL A 294 2.82 -22.58 -3.20
CA VAL A 294 2.46 -23.16 -1.89
C VAL A 294 1.23 -22.47 -1.30
N ASP A 295 1.07 -21.19 -1.58
CA ASP A 295 0.02 -20.32 -1.05
C ASP A 295 -0.04 -20.34 0.49
N LEU A 296 0.73 -19.42 1.10
CA LEU A 296 0.67 -19.18 2.55
C LEU A 296 -0.42 -18.15 2.93
N SER A 297 -1.20 -17.64 1.97
CA SER A 297 -2.12 -16.53 2.22
C SER A 297 -3.20 -16.89 3.24
N ARG A 298 -3.77 -18.10 3.15
CA ARG A 298 -4.78 -18.61 4.08
C ARG A 298 -4.22 -18.89 5.48
N PRO A 299 -3.15 -19.69 5.67
CA PRO A 299 -2.59 -19.93 7.00
C PRO A 299 -2.17 -18.64 7.72
N ILE A 300 -1.57 -17.69 7.01
CA ILE A 300 -1.18 -16.40 7.60
C ILE A 300 -2.40 -15.59 8.00
N ASP A 301 -3.44 -15.56 7.17
CA ASP A 301 -4.68 -14.84 7.47
C ASP A 301 -5.42 -15.43 8.67
N GLU A 302 -5.52 -16.76 8.74
CA GLU A 302 -6.09 -17.47 9.88
C GLU A 302 -5.28 -17.21 11.16
N LEU A 303 -3.95 -17.29 11.10
CA LEU A 303 -3.05 -16.97 12.20
C LEU A 303 -3.28 -15.54 12.71
N LEU A 304 -3.32 -14.56 11.79
CA LEU A 304 -3.61 -13.16 12.13
C LEU A 304 -5.00 -12.99 12.75
N SER A 305 -6.01 -13.68 12.24
CA SER A 305 -7.37 -13.60 12.77
C SER A 305 -7.43 -14.10 14.23
N ILE A 306 -6.73 -15.20 14.54
CA ILE A 306 -6.67 -15.79 15.88
C ILE A 306 -5.93 -14.84 16.83
N THR A 307 -4.78 -14.34 16.42
CA THR A 307 -3.92 -13.49 17.26
C THR A 307 -4.49 -12.09 17.47
N ASN A 308 -5.34 -11.62 16.56
CA ASN A 308 -5.96 -10.29 16.61
C ASN A 308 -7.37 -10.30 17.21
N SER A 309 -7.98 -11.49 17.33
CA SER A 309 -9.29 -11.65 17.95
C SER A 309 -9.20 -11.33 19.45
N SER A 310 -9.78 -10.20 19.85
CA SER A 310 -10.08 -9.97 21.26
C SER A 310 -11.34 -10.75 21.60
N LYS A 311 -11.22 -12.01 22.02
CA LYS A 311 -12.36 -12.67 22.69
C LYS A 311 -12.63 -11.88 23.97
N THR A 312 -13.68 -11.07 23.97
CA THR A 312 -14.24 -10.49 25.18
C THR A 312 -14.65 -11.64 26.09
N LEU A 313 -14.17 -11.63 27.33
CA LEU A 313 -14.41 -12.64 28.37
C LEU A 313 -15.90 -12.84 28.72
N GLU A 314 -16.82 -12.16 28.06
CA GLU A 314 -18.25 -12.17 28.38
C GLU A 314 -19.08 -13.16 27.53
N ASP A 315 -18.61 -13.61 26.35
CA ASP A 315 -19.52 -14.34 25.44
C ASP A 315 -19.47 -15.87 25.47
N HIS A 316 -18.47 -16.54 26.05
CA HIS A 316 -18.54 -18.00 26.21
C HIS A 316 -17.82 -18.50 27.47
N ALA A 317 -18.59 -18.73 28.53
CA ALA A 317 -18.12 -19.39 29.75
C ALA A 317 -17.77 -20.89 29.56
N GLU A 318 -18.01 -21.47 28.37
CA GLU A 318 -17.79 -22.90 28.11
C GLU A 318 -16.57 -23.23 27.22
N ASP A 319 -15.97 -22.25 26.51
CA ASP A 319 -14.82 -22.48 25.61
C ASP A 319 -13.47 -22.13 26.26
N LYS A 320 -13.21 -22.69 27.44
CA LYS A 320 -11.94 -22.57 28.18
C LYS A 320 -10.75 -23.32 27.55
N LYS A 321 -10.77 -23.66 26.26
CA LYS A 321 -9.74 -24.53 25.62
C LYS A 321 -8.80 -23.88 24.62
N ALA A 322 -9.01 -22.63 24.21
CA ALA A 322 -8.01 -21.94 23.38
C ALA A 322 -7.11 -21.08 24.27
N GLY A 323 -5.90 -21.56 24.59
CA GLY A 323 -4.84 -20.67 25.01
C GLY A 323 -4.66 -19.62 23.91
N SER A 324 -4.97 -18.34 24.18
CA SER A 324 -4.96 -17.31 23.15
C SER A 324 -3.53 -17.18 22.61
N LEU A 325 -3.27 -17.72 21.42
CA LEU A 325 -2.00 -17.52 20.72
C LEU A 325 -1.75 -16.01 20.58
N ARG A 326 -0.65 -15.53 21.17
CA ARG A 326 -0.24 -14.12 21.12
C ARG A 326 1.13 -14.05 20.46
N LEU A 327 1.27 -13.17 19.47
CA LEU A 327 2.55 -12.90 18.81
C LEU A 327 3.22 -11.70 19.49
N SER A 328 4.54 -11.78 19.67
CA SER A 328 5.33 -10.61 20.05
C SER A 328 5.31 -9.57 18.94
N TYR A 329 5.64 -8.32 19.29
CA TYR A 329 5.76 -7.20 18.37
C TYR A 329 6.67 -7.54 17.17
N ASP A 330 7.88 -8.05 17.42
CA ASP A 330 8.83 -8.44 16.35
C ASP A 330 8.26 -9.51 15.42
N THR A 331 7.61 -10.54 15.98
CA THR A 331 7.06 -11.65 15.18
C THR A 331 5.88 -11.18 14.34
N LEU A 332 4.99 -10.33 14.90
CA LEU A 332 3.87 -9.76 14.17
C LEU A 332 4.33 -8.84 13.03
N MET A 333 5.30 -7.97 13.28
CA MET A 333 5.82 -7.06 12.25
C MET A 333 6.51 -7.81 11.10
N ARG A 334 7.22 -8.91 11.39
CA ARG A 334 7.77 -9.79 10.36
C ARG A 334 6.69 -10.52 9.59
N LEU A 335 5.63 -10.98 10.26
CA LEU A 335 4.50 -11.62 9.60
C LEU A 335 3.76 -10.65 8.67
N TYR A 336 3.53 -9.40 9.11
CA TYR A 336 3.01 -8.33 8.25
C TYR A 336 3.93 -8.03 7.08
N THR A 337 5.24 -7.98 7.30
CA THR A 337 6.23 -7.80 6.23
C THR A 337 6.12 -8.92 5.19
N ILE A 338 6.08 -10.19 5.61
CA ILE A 338 5.91 -11.33 4.70
C ILE A 338 4.61 -11.20 3.90
N TYR A 339 3.48 -11.04 4.60
CA TYR A 339 2.16 -11.06 3.96
C TYR A 339 1.97 -9.92 2.96
N TYR A 340 2.30 -8.69 3.36
CA TYR A 340 2.04 -7.53 2.53
C TYR A 340 3.10 -7.31 1.45
N THR A 341 4.34 -7.79 1.60
CA THR A 341 5.29 -7.78 0.47
C THR A 341 4.90 -8.79 -0.62
N LEU A 342 4.41 -9.97 -0.24
CA LEU A 342 3.88 -10.95 -1.20
C LEU A 342 2.59 -10.45 -1.87
N ALA A 343 1.68 -9.82 -1.12
CA ALA A 343 0.47 -9.21 -1.70
C ALA A 343 0.77 -8.02 -2.64
N ASN A 344 1.84 -7.27 -2.37
CA ASN A 344 2.29 -6.17 -3.22
C ASN A 344 3.24 -6.63 -4.35
N CYS A 345 3.55 -7.93 -4.47
CA CYS A 345 4.50 -8.40 -5.47
C CYS A 345 4.01 -8.10 -6.91
N PRO A 346 4.85 -7.51 -7.78
CA PRO A 346 4.48 -7.20 -9.16
C PRO A 346 4.09 -8.47 -9.95
N ILE A 347 3.02 -8.39 -10.75
CA ILE A 347 2.49 -9.52 -11.52
C ILE A 347 3.53 -10.09 -12.48
N ASN A 348 4.43 -9.26 -13.02
CA ASN A 348 5.47 -9.69 -13.95
C ASN A 348 6.60 -10.51 -13.28
N LEU A 349 6.66 -10.55 -11.94
CA LEU A 349 7.50 -11.47 -11.19
C LEU A 349 6.80 -12.82 -10.97
N LEU A 350 5.49 -12.89 -11.19
CA LEU A 350 4.74 -14.13 -11.18
C LEU A 350 4.91 -14.81 -12.55
N LEU A 351 5.25 -16.09 -12.53
CA LEU A 351 5.31 -16.94 -13.72
C LEU A 351 3.88 -17.37 -14.10
N VAL A 352 3.01 -16.40 -14.45
CA VAL A 352 1.62 -16.65 -14.83
C VAL A 352 1.54 -16.77 -16.34
N ASP A 353 0.87 -17.83 -16.80
CA ASP A 353 0.63 -18.07 -18.21
C ASP A 353 -0.44 -17.08 -18.73
N LYS A 354 -0.05 -16.14 -19.60
CA LYS A 354 -0.94 -15.09 -20.12
C LYS A 354 -2.17 -15.65 -20.84
N MET A 355 -2.10 -16.88 -21.34
CA MET A 355 -3.21 -17.60 -21.99
C MET A 355 -4.29 -18.08 -21.00
N SER A 356 -3.93 -18.35 -19.73
CA SER A 356 -4.88 -18.90 -18.75
C SER A 356 -5.87 -17.86 -18.20
N LEU A 357 -5.49 -16.57 -18.21
CA LEU A 357 -6.32 -15.45 -17.77
C LEU A 357 -7.28 -14.94 -18.86
N SER A 358 -7.00 -15.22 -20.15
CA SER A 358 -7.79 -14.71 -21.27
C SER A 358 -8.86 -15.69 -21.78
N LEU A 359 -8.82 -16.97 -21.38
CA LEU A 359 -9.72 -18.01 -21.88
C LEU A 359 -11.02 -18.16 -21.07
N ASP A 360 -11.08 -17.66 -19.84
CA ASP A 360 -12.31 -17.67 -19.03
C ASP A 360 -13.09 -16.36 -19.19
N ILE A 361 -13.99 -16.32 -20.18
CA ILE A 361 -14.94 -15.22 -20.45
C ILE A 361 -15.86 -14.94 -19.22
N THR A 362 -15.90 -15.85 -18.24
CA THR A 362 -16.65 -15.72 -16.98
C THR A 362 -15.84 -15.18 -15.80
N THR A 363 -14.52 -15.04 -15.91
CA THR A 363 -13.74 -14.39 -14.84
C THR A 363 -14.04 -12.89 -14.87
N LEU A 364 -14.68 -12.39 -13.81
CA LEU A 364 -14.89 -10.95 -13.66
C LEU A 364 -13.54 -10.24 -13.82
N SER A 365 -13.53 -9.14 -14.56
CA SER A 365 -12.37 -8.27 -14.87
C SER A 365 -11.61 -7.70 -13.66
N ASN A 366 -11.95 -8.12 -12.43
CA ASN A 366 -11.48 -7.59 -11.15
C ASN A 366 -10.68 -8.61 -10.31
N VAL A 367 -10.43 -9.83 -10.79
CA VAL A 367 -9.65 -10.85 -10.04
C VAL A 367 -8.16 -10.68 -10.35
N SER A 368 -7.34 -10.47 -9.32
CA SER A 368 -5.88 -10.35 -9.47
C SER A 368 -5.26 -11.71 -9.77
N ALA A 369 -4.15 -11.74 -10.53
CA ALA A 369 -3.38 -12.97 -10.70
C ALA A 369 -2.62 -13.37 -9.41
N ASN A 370 -2.50 -12.45 -8.45
CA ASN A 370 -1.82 -12.66 -7.17
C ASN A 370 -2.79 -13.24 -6.13
N VAL A 371 -2.53 -14.48 -5.68
CA VAL A 371 -3.34 -15.21 -4.68
C VAL A 371 -3.46 -14.44 -3.36
N TYR A 372 -2.40 -13.78 -2.91
CA TYR A 372 -2.40 -12.97 -1.68
C TYR A 372 -3.31 -11.74 -1.82
N THR A 373 -3.26 -11.05 -2.95
CA THR A 373 -4.16 -9.93 -3.24
C THR A 373 -5.62 -10.40 -3.28
N ASN A 374 -5.90 -11.51 -3.96
CA ASN A 374 -7.27 -12.08 -4.03
C ASN A 374 -7.84 -12.42 -2.66
N ARG A 375 -7.01 -12.94 -1.76
CA ARG A 375 -7.44 -13.24 -0.38
C ARG A 375 -7.79 -11.96 0.38
N ILE A 376 -7.05 -10.87 0.17
CA ILE A 376 -7.33 -9.58 0.83
C ILE A 376 -8.58 -8.92 0.24
N THR A 377 -8.76 -8.95 -1.08
CA THR A 377 -9.90 -8.33 -1.78
C THR A 377 -11.21 -9.08 -1.55
N SER A 378 -11.17 -10.37 -1.20
CA SER A 378 -12.36 -11.18 -0.87
C SER A 378 -12.85 -11.03 0.58
N LYS A 379 -12.10 -10.38 1.46
CA LYS A 379 -12.53 -10.15 2.85
C LYS A 379 -13.74 -9.21 2.92
N ASP A 380 -14.65 -9.49 3.84
CA ASP A 380 -15.79 -8.61 4.10
C ASP A 380 -15.55 -7.70 5.31
N PHE A 381 -15.40 -6.40 5.04
CA PHE A 381 -15.30 -5.36 6.05
C PHE A 381 -16.65 -4.76 6.44
N SER A 382 -17.76 -5.46 6.24
CA SER A 382 -19.06 -5.10 6.82
C SER A 382 -19.15 -5.45 8.30
N SER A 383 -18.51 -6.56 8.71
CA SER A 383 -18.61 -7.14 10.06
C SER A 383 -17.83 -6.38 11.13
N ARG A 384 -18.39 -6.29 12.35
CA ARG A 384 -17.77 -5.59 13.48
C ARG A 384 -16.51 -6.31 13.96
N GLU A 385 -16.47 -7.63 13.89
CA GLU A 385 -15.32 -8.45 14.26
C GLU A 385 -14.09 -8.08 13.42
N MET A 386 -14.24 -7.93 12.11
CA MET A 386 -13.15 -7.55 11.22
C MET A 386 -12.61 -6.15 11.52
N HIS A 387 -13.48 -5.21 11.90
CA HIS A 387 -13.04 -3.88 12.35
C HIS A 387 -12.22 -3.95 13.63
N LEU A 388 -12.66 -4.77 14.59
CA LEU A 388 -11.94 -4.96 15.85
C LEU A 388 -10.58 -5.61 15.62
N GLN A 389 -10.49 -6.61 14.72
CA GLN A 389 -9.23 -7.28 14.38
C GLN A 389 -8.20 -6.32 13.76
N ILE A 390 -8.62 -5.44 12.85
CA ILE A 390 -7.70 -4.43 12.29
C ILE A 390 -7.33 -3.40 13.35
N ASN A 391 -8.31 -2.85 14.05
CA ASN A 391 -8.06 -1.75 14.99
C ASN A 391 -7.26 -2.19 16.22
N SER A 392 -7.35 -3.45 16.65
CA SER A 392 -6.62 -3.96 17.82
C SER A 392 -5.10 -4.02 17.63
N ARG A 393 -4.60 -3.95 16.38
CA ARG A 393 -3.17 -3.97 16.06
C ARG A 393 -2.70 -2.71 15.36
N VAL A 394 -3.42 -2.25 14.33
CA VAL A 394 -2.97 -1.15 13.47
C VAL A 394 -3.04 0.19 14.19
N VAL A 395 -4.13 0.46 14.92
CA VAL A 395 -4.29 1.70 15.69
C VAL A 395 -3.20 1.84 16.77
N PRO A 396 -2.88 0.84 17.61
CA PRO A 396 -1.74 0.89 18.52
C PRO A 396 -0.42 1.31 17.86
N LEU A 397 -0.09 0.71 16.72
CA LEU A 397 1.17 0.99 16.01
C LEU A 397 1.23 2.43 15.48
N LEU A 398 0.12 2.90 14.90
CA LEU A 398 0.01 4.29 14.44
C LEU A 398 0.02 5.28 15.61
N THR A 399 -0.61 4.92 16.72
CA THR A 399 -0.65 5.71 17.97
C THR A 399 0.76 5.87 18.56
N ALA A 400 1.55 4.79 18.65
CA ALA A 400 2.93 4.86 19.11
C ALA A 400 3.81 5.72 18.17
N ASN A 401 3.64 5.56 16.85
CA ASN A 401 4.35 6.36 15.86
C ASN A 401 3.97 7.85 15.95
N PHE A 402 2.69 8.16 16.10
CA PHE A 402 2.21 9.53 16.32
C PHE A 402 2.81 10.13 17.59
N ASN A 403 2.69 9.43 18.74
CA ASN A 403 3.22 9.92 20.02
C ASN A 403 4.73 10.18 19.95
N TYR A 404 5.47 9.32 19.24
CA TYR A 404 6.90 9.50 19.01
C TYR A 404 7.19 10.75 18.16
N TYR A 405 6.56 10.86 16.98
CA TYR A 405 6.79 12.01 16.10
C TYR A 405 6.36 13.32 16.74
N TYR A 406 5.16 13.39 17.33
CA TYR A 406 4.63 14.59 17.97
C TYR A 406 5.56 15.12 19.08
N GLN A 407 6.30 14.24 19.76
CA GLN A 407 7.26 14.64 20.81
C GLN A 407 8.68 14.91 20.31
N LEU A 408 8.97 14.64 19.03
CA LEU A 408 10.31 14.79 18.47
C LEU A 408 10.74 16.27 18.47
N GLN A 409 9.84 17.16 18.05
CA GLN A 409 10.06 18.61 17.96
C GLN A 409 8.84 19.36 18.51
N PRO A 410 9.00 20.62 18.95
CA PRO A 410 7.87 21.40 19.42
C PRO A 410 6.90 21.72 18.28
N ASP A 411 5.61 21.68 18.58
CA ASP A 411 4.56 22.18 17.68
C ASP A 411 4.70 23.71 17.54
N LEU A 412 5.05 24.18 16.35
CA LEU A 412 5.21 25.62 16.11
C LEU A 412 3.86 26.34 16.03
N LEU A 413 2.76 25.65 15.71
CA LEU A 413 1.44 26.25 15.71
C LEU A 413 1.03 26.64 17.14
N ASP A 414 1.33 25.81 18.14
CA ASP A 414 1.17 26.16 19.55
C ASP A 414 1.96 27.44 19.92
N GLN A 415 3.20 27.57 19.43
CA GLN A 415 4.02 28.77 19.65
C GLN A 415 3.43 29.99 18.97
N HIS A 416 2.94 29.84 17.73
CA HIS A 416 2.30 30.93 16.98
C HIS A 416 1.02 31.39 17.69
N LEU A 417 0.11 30.47 18.02
CA LEU A 417 -1.15 30.78 18.70
C LEU A 417 -0.94 31.47 20.05
N SER A 418 0.08 31.05 20.82
CA SER A 418 0.42 31.69 22.09
C SER A 418 0.83 33.18 21.96
N ARG A 419 1.26 33.61 20.77
CA ARG A 419 1.76 34.97 20.49
C ARG A 419 0.74 35.87 19.81
N VAL A 420 -0.40 35.33 19.35
CA VAL A 420 -1.42 36.10 18.59
C VAL A 420 -2.29 36.97 19.50
N SER A 421 -2.44 36.63 20.79
CA SER A 421 -3.28 37.37 21.74
C SER A 421 -2.56 37.61 23.07
N PHE A 422 -2.73 38.80 23.66
CA PHE A 422 -2.23 39.11 25.02
C PHE A 422 -2.84 38.19 26.09
N PHE A 423 -4.16 37.93 26.01
CA PHE A 423 -4.81 36.95 26.89
C PHE A 423 -4.34 35.52 26.58
N GLY A 424 -4.12 35.22 25.30
CA GLY A 424 -3.50 33.97 24.86
C GLY A 424 -2.11 33.73 25.45
N TRP A 425 -1.30 34.78 25.49
CA TRP A 425 0.05 34.77 26.03
C TRP A 425 0.06 34.56 27.55
N ILE A 426 -0.83 35.23 28.29
CA ILE A 426 -0.94 35.09 29.76
C ILE A 426 -1.54 33.75 30.18
N THR A 427 -2.55 33.28 29.44
CA THR A 427 -3.35 32.10 29.83
C THR A 427 -2.94 30.82 29.09
N GLY A 428 -2.02 30.93 28.13
CA GLY A 428 -1.64 29.87 27.20
C GLY A 428 -2.79 29.33 26.35
N HIS A 429 -3.90 30.08 26.21
CA HIS A 429 -5.17 29.62 25.62
C HIS A 429 -5.74 28.31 26.23
N ARG A 430 -5.33 27.95 27.46
CA ARG A 430 -5.75 26.72 28.15
C ARG A 430 -7.08 26.82 28.89
N LEU A 431 -7.66 28.02 28.96
CA LEU A 431 -8.91 28.26 29.68
C LEU A 431 -10.17 27.79 28.95
N ILE A 432 -10.09 27.57 27.64
CA ILE A 432 -11.20 27.06 26.83
C ILE A 432 -11.03 25.53 26.70
N PRO A 433 -11.85 24.71 27.38
CA PRO A 433 -11.78 23.26 27.26
C PRO A 433 -12.02 22.84 25.80
N GLY A 434 -11.22 21.92 25.29
CA GLY A 434 -11.33 21.43 23.92
C GLY A 434 -10.74 22.36 22.85
N SER A 435 -10.02 23.43 23.22
CA SER A 435 -9.20 24.21 22.28
C SER A 435 -7.95 23.44 21.85
N TYR A 436 -7.31 23.87 20.75
CA TYR A 436 -6.07 23.27 20.24
C TYR A 436 -4.97 23.19 21.31
N MET A 437 -4.72 24.29 22.03
CA MET A 437 -3.67 24.37 23.07
C MET A 437 -4.06 23.71 24.40
N ALA A 438 -5.36 23.57 24.68
CA ALA A 438 -5.85 22.88 25.88
C ALA A 438 -5.88 21.35 25.72
N THR A 439 -5.97 20.87 24.47
CA THR A 439 -6.07 19.46 24.15
C THR A 439 -4.67 18.85 24.04
N ASP A 440 -4.27 18.10 25.07
CA ASP A 440 -3.11 17.23 25.00
C ASP A 440 -3.52 15.88 24.41
N THR A 441 -3.35 15.74 23.08
CA THR A 441 -3.73 14.52 22.34
C THR A 441 -3.09 13.27 22.95
N ILE A 442 -1.84 13.36 23.43
CA ILE A 442 -1.11 12.21 23.97
C ILE A 442 -1.76 11.71 25.25
N SER A 443 -1.99 12.59 26.21
CA SER A 443 -2.56 12.17 27.49
C SER A 443 -4.07 11.91 27.43
N SER A 444 -4.80 12.60 26.55
CA SER A 444 -6.27 12.54 26.48
C SER A 444 -6.81 11.50 25.49
N VAL A 445 -6.14 11.27 24.36
CA VAL A 445 -6.65 10.42 23.27
C VAL A 445 -5.78 9.20 23.03
N THR A 446 -4.48 9.38 22.84
CA THR A 446 -3.53 8.32 22.43
C THR A 446 -2.78 7.68 23.60
N LYS A 447 -3.30 7.81 24.84
CA LYS A 447 -2.71 7.23 26.05
C LYS A 447 -2.91 5.72 26.12
N PHE A 448 -1.80 4.96 26.15
CA PHE A 448 -1.77 3.53 26.39
C PHE A 448 -2.26 3.20 27.83
N PRO A 449 -3.09 2.16 28.06
CA PRO A 449 -3.70 1.19 27.13
C PRO A 449 -5.18 1.48 26.80
N HIS A 450 -5.67 2.72 26.94
CA HIS A 450 -7.12 2.99 27.01
C HIS A 450 -7.83 3.22 25.66
N TYR A 451 -7.17 3.03 24.52
CA TYR A 451 -7.68 3.52 23.23
C TYR A 451 -8.48 2.50 22.39
N VAL A 452 -8.31 1.18 22.58
CA VAL A 452 -9.15 0.16 21.91
C VAL A 452 -10.17 -0.42 22.90
N LYS A 453 -11.46 -0.18 22.67
CA LYS A 453 -12.52 -0.90 23.39
C LYS A 453 -12.46 -2.37 22.97
N GLY A 454 -12.26 -3.27 23.92
CA GLY A 454 -12.21 -4.72 23.68
C GLY A 454 -10.81 -5.33 23.81
N THR A 455 -9.73 -4.54 23.87
CA THR A 455 -8.39 -5.11 24.13
C THR A 455 -8.18 -5.38 25.62
N ASP A 456 -7.65 -6.57 25.90
CA ASP A 456 -7.27 -6.99 27.24
C ASP A 456 -6.16 -6.07 27.78
N LYS A 457 -6.33 -5.51 28.99
CA LYS A 457 -5.35 -4.57 29.59
C LYS A 457 -3.98 -5.21 29.81
N SER A 458 -3.92 -6.54 29.75
CA SER A 458 -2.74 -7.38 29.87
C SER A 458 -2.19 -7.90 28.55
N ASP A 459 -2.53 -7.32 27.39
CA ASP A 459 -1.94 -7.73 26.11
C ASP A 459 -0.46 -7.30 26.00
N PRO A 460 0.51 -8.25 25.98
CA PRO A 460 1.93 -7.94 25.89
C PRO A 460 2.28 -7.15 24.62
N PHE A 461 1.55 -7.38 23.52
CA PHE A 461 1.79 -6.66 22.27
C PHE A 461 1.65 -5.14 22.43
N LEU A 462 0.66 -4.69 23.20
CA LEU A 462 0.43 -3.25 23.42
C LEU A 462 1.57 -2.63 24.23
N HIS A 463 2.07 -3.35 25.24
CA HIS A 463 3.21 -2.92 26.03
C HIS A 463 4.49 -2.90 25.19
N GLU A 464 4.78 -3.96 24.44
CA GLU A 464 5.94 -4.03 23.56
C GLU A 464 5.90 -2.93 22.49
N THR A 465 4.73 -2.65 21.92
CA THR A 465 4.58 -1.55 20.95
C THR A 465 4.92 -0.20 21.57
N GLU A 466 4.40 0.11 22.77
CA GLU A 466 4.74 1.34 23.50
C GLU A 466 6.23 1.41 23.83
N GLU A 467 6.79 0.30 24.33
CA GLU A 467 8.19 0.20 24.72
C GLU A 467 9.14 0.41 23.53
N PHE A 468 8.94 -0.30 22.41
CA PHE A 468 9.88 -0.30 21.29
C PHE A 468 9.67 0.87 20.31
N GLU A 469 8.43 1.19 19.94
CA GLU A 469 8.16 2.21 18.92
C GLU A 469 8.20 3.64 19.47
N TRP A 470 7.93 3.82 20.77
CA TRP A 470 7.90 5.13 21.39
C TRP A 470 9.02 5.34 22.42
N LEU A 471 9.07 4.55 23.50
CA LEU A 471 9.97 4.83 24.63
C LEU A 471 11.44 4.58 24.31
N LYS A 472 11.82 3.36 23.90
CA LYS A 472 13.20 3.01 23.54
C LYS A 472 13.70 3.81 22.35
N LYS A 473 12.84 4.07 21.36
CA LYS A 473 13.20 4.90 20.21
C LYS A 473 13.53 6.33 20.64
N LYS A 474 12.77 6.89 21.57
CA LYS A 474 13.02 8.22 22.15
C LYS A 474 14.32 8.24 22.97
N GLU A 475 14.56 7.24 23.79
CA GLU A 475 15.80 7.10 24.57
C GLU A 475 17.04 7.01 23.67
N LYS A 476 16.99 6.17 22.63
CA LYS A 476 18.10 6.00 21.68
C LYS A 476 18.44 7.26 20.91
N VAL A 477 17.43 8.05 20.54
CA VAL A 477 17.66 9.31 19.83
C VAL A 477 18.28 10.35 20.74
N GLY A 478 17.88 10.40 22.02
CA GLY A 478 18.37 11.41 22.96
C GLY A 478 18.25 12.83 22.37
N ASP A 479 19.39 13.53 22.27
CA ASP A 479 19.48 14.86 21.69
C ASP A 479 19.63 14.88 20.15
N ALA A 480 19.84 13.73 19.49
CA ALA A 480 20.03 13.61 18.05
C ALA A 480 18.72 13.69 17.25
N LYS A 481 17.82 14.60 17.64
CA LYS A 481 16.47 14.82 17.08
C LYS A 481 16.43 15.10 15.58
N ASN A 482 17.56 15.51 15.01
CA ASN A 482 17.68 15.82 13.58
C ASN A 482 18.29 14.69 12.74
N SER A 483 18.68 13.56 13.34
CA SER A 483 19.27 12.43 12.61
C SER A 483 18.24 11.72 11.72
N GLU A 484 18.73 11.07 10.65
CA GLU A 484 17.88 10.23 9.77
C GLU A 484 17.21 9.09 10.55
N TYR A 485 17.95 8.47 11.48
CA TYR A 485 17.43 7.42 12.36
C TYR A 485 16.24 7.90 13.19
N ALA A 486 16.30 9.13 13.72
CA ALA A 486 15.24 9.70 14.55
C ALA A 486 13.93 9.94 13.79
N VAL A 487 13.96 10.09 12.48
CA VAL A 487 12.76 10.38 11.69
C VAL A 487 12.28 9.20 10.87
N SER A 488 13.06 8.13 10.76
CA SER A 488 12.69 6.92 10.02
C SER A 488 11.57 6.15 10.73
N SER A 489 10.49 5.80 10.02
CA SER A 489 9.45 4.87 10.52
C SER A 489 9.22 3.69 9.57
N PRO A 490 9.96 2.59 9.76
CA PRO A 490 9.74 1.33 9.04
C PRO A 490 8.37 0.72 9.34
N THR A 491 7.88 0.88 10.57
CA THR A 491 6.55 0.44 11.01
C THR A 491 5.45 1.08 10.19
N TYR A 492 5.53 2.40 9.98
CA TYR A 492 4.58 3.11 9.12
C TYR A 492 4.65 2.63 7.67
N LEU A 493 5.84 2.32 7.15
CA LEU A 493 6.00 1.79 5.79
C LEU A 493 5.30 0.43 5.62
N VAL A 494 5.43 -0.49 6.59
CA VAL A 494 4.69 -1.77 6.60
C VAL A 494 3.18 -1.55 6.63
N ILE A 495 2.72 -0.65 7.51
CA ILE A 495 1.29 -0.31 7.62
C ILE A 495 0.79 0.32 6.32
N SER A 496 1.60 1.12 5.64
CA SER A 496 1.25 1.73 4.36
C SER A 496 1.12 0.67 3.26
N LEU A 497 2.01 -0.33 3.19
CA LEU A 497 1.87 -1.47 2.27
C LEU A 497 0.59 -2.27 2.51
N MET A 498 0.23 -2.47 3.79
CA MET A 498 -1.03 -3.09 4.19
C MET A 498 -2.24 -2.26 3.75
N MET A 499 -2.27 -0.98 4.10
CA MET A 499 -3.36 -0.07 3.77
C MET A 499 -3.55 0.04 2.24
N TYR A 500 -2.46 0.05 1.48
CA TYR A 500 -2.51 0.09 0.02
C TYR A 500 -3.20 -1.15 -0.59
N GLN A 501 -2.97 -2.34 -0.01
CA GLN A 501 -3.68 -3.56 -0.43
C GLN A 501 -5.14 -3.55 0.05
N LEU A 502 -5.40 -3.12 1.29
CA LEU A 502 -6.76 -3.06 1.84
C LEU A 502 -7.68 -2.09 1.08
N VAL A 503 -7.16 -0.94 0.62
CA VAL A 503 -7.92 0.03 -0.17
C VAL A 503 -8.30 -0.50 -1.56
N GLN A 504 -7.77 -1.66 -1.98
CA GLN A 504 -8.29 -2.38 -3.15
C GLN A 504 -9.65 -3.02 -2.92
N ASN A 505 -10.03 -3.25 -1.67
CA ASN A 505 -11.32 -3.79 -1.29
C ASN A 505 -12.34 -2.67 -1.07
N ALA A 506 -13.45 -2.68 -1.82
CA ALA A 506 -14.50 -1.67 -1.73
C ALA A 506 -15.12 -1.59 -0.33
N SER A 507 -15.36 -2.73 0.33
CA SER A 507 -15.92 -2.75 1.69
C SER A 507 -14.98 -2.11 2.71
N PHE A 508 -13.67 -2.27 2.53
CA PHE A 508 -12.66 -1.59 3.37
C PHE A 508 -12.65 -0.08 3.13
N VAL A 509 -12.78 0.37 1.87
CA VAL A 509 -12.88 1.80 1.55
C VAL A 509 -14.10 2.43 2.22
N THR A 510 -15.24 1.75 2.21
CA THR A 510 -16.43 2.18 2.95
C THR A 510 -16.16 2.23 4.45
N TYR A 511 -15.53 1.20 5.02
CA TYR A 511 -15.13 1.16 6.43
C TYR A 511 -14.22 2.34 6.82
N LEU A 512 -13.22 2.63 6.00
CA LEU A 512 -12.21 3.66 6.26
C LEU A 512 -12.78 5.07 6.16
N THR A 513 -13.69 5.32 5.23
CA THR A 513 -14.19 6.67 4.88
C THR A 513 -15.49 7.06 5.57
N HIS A 514 -16.15 6.15 6.30
CA HIS A 514 -17.39 6.46 7.03
C HIS A 514 -17.11 6.77 8.51
N PRO A 515 -17.63 7.88 9.06
CA PRO A 515 -17.38 8.29 10.43
C PRO A 515 -18.01 7.31 11.43
N ARG A 516 -17.23 6.91 12.43
CA ARG A 516 -17.64 5.94 13.45
C ARG A 516 -17.32 6.45 14.84
N LYS A 517 -18.13 6.03 15.83
CA LYS A 517 -17.96 6.37 17.24
C LYS A 517 -16.85 5.52 17.90
N THR A 518 -15.67 5.47 17.29
CA THR A 518 -14.46 4.92 17.91
C THR A 518 -13.68 6.04 18.60
N ARG A 519 -12.93 5.71 19.65
CA ARG A 519 -12.10 6.71 20.36
C ARG A 519 -10.97 7.23 19.49
N VAL A 520 -10.37 6.32 18.71
CA VAL A 520 -9.33 6.62 17.72
C VAL A 520 -9.80 6.07 16.37
N PRO A 521 -10.31 6.91 15.47
CA PRO A 521 -10.63 6.50 14.11
C PRO A 521 -9.35 6.20 13.31
N LEU A 522 -9.38 5.11 12.53
CA LEU A 522 -8.22 4.65 11.76
C LEU A 522 -7.76 5.69 10.73
N LEU A 523 -8.70 6.32 10.03
CA LEU A 523 -8.41 7.35 9.02
C LEU A 523 -7.71 8.56 9.66
N ASP A 524 -8.24 9.07 10.78
CA ASP A 524 -7.72 10.26 11.47
C ASP A 524 -6.27 10.05 11.91
N ILE A 525 -5.99 8.97 12.65
CA ILE A 525 -4.64 8.68 13.14
C ILE A 525 -3.67 8.39 11.98
N TRP A 526 -4.12 7.68 10.94
CA TRP A 526 -3.30 7.41 9.76
C TRP A 526 -2.91 8.72 9.06
N LEU A 527 -3.87 9.61 8.78
CA LEU A 527 -3.60 10.92 8.18
C LEU A 527 -2.67 11.78 9.03
N CYS A 528 -2.82 11.78 10.36
CA CYS A 528 -1.88 12.47 11.26
C CYS A 528 -0.46 11.94 11.11
N VAL A 529 -0.25 10.61 11.19
CA VAL A 529 1.09 10.02 11.05
C VAL A 529 1.65 10.26 9.65
N SER A 530 0.83 10.15 8.60
CA SER A 530 1.20 10.51 7.22
C SER A 530 1.79 11.91 7.17
N SER A 531 1.15 12.89 7.81
CA SER A 531 1.62 14.28 7.83
C SER A 531 3.07 14.44 8.33
N TYR A 532 3.47 13.66 9.34
CA TYR A 532 4.85 13.64 9.85
C TYR A 532 5.82 12.96 8.87
N VAL A 533 5.38 11.88 8.22
CA VAL A 533 6.18 11.17 7.22
C VAL A 533 6.42 12.05 6.00
N HIS A 534 5.39 12.72 5.48
CA HIS A 534 5.51 13.72 4.41
C HIS A 534 6.45 14.86 4.82
N HIS A 535 6.33 15.39 6.04
CA HIS A 535 7.22 16.43 6.53
C HIS A 535 8.71 16.02 6.52
N TYR A 536 9.00 14.77 6.85
CA TYR A 536 10.37 14.25 6.95
C TYR A 536 10.81 13.41 5.75
N LEU A 537 10.11 13.44 4.62
CA LEU A 537 10.46 12.63 3.45
C LEU A 537 11.89 12.92 2.97
N TYR A 538 12.33 14.18 2.99
CA TYR A 538 13.64 14.58 2.50
C TYR A 538 14.82 14.05 3.36
N LYS A 539 14.53 13.54 4.56
CA LYS A 539 15.55 13.10 5.53
C LYS A 539 15.81 11.60 5.52
N SER A 540 14.85 10.78 5.09
CA SER A 540 14.95 9.32 5.19
C SER A 540 14.33 8.65 3.98
N ARG A 541 15.06 7.70 3.38
CA ARG A 541 14.52 6.89 2.27
C ARG A 541 13.25 6.13 2.66
N VAL A 542 13.17 5.66 3.90
CA VAL A 542 11.96 4.99 4.43
C VAL A 542 10.76 5.92 4.36
N ASN A 543 10.94 7.20 4.69
CA ASN A 543 9.86 8.19 4.62
C ASN A 543 9.55 8.62 3.18
N VAL A 544 10.53 8.66 2.27
CA VAL A 544 10.26 8.88 0.83
C VAL A 544 9.28 7.82 0.32
N PHE A 545 9.55 6.55 0.59
CA PHE A 545 8.69 5.45 0.17
C PHE A 545 7.38 5.39 0.96
N GLY A 546 7.40 5.71 2.25
CA GLY A 546 6.19 5.85 3.06
C GLY A 546 5.26 6.90 2.49
N ALA A 547 5.78 8.08 2.14
CA ALA A 547 5.06 9.17 1.50
C ALA A 547 4.56 8.78 0.10
N ARG A 548 5.35 8.02 -0.67
CA ARG A 548 4.95 7.51 -1.99
C ARG A 548 3.72 6.61 -1.89
N ILE A 549 3.75 5.63 -1.00
CA ILE A 549 2.63 4.68 -0.85
C ILE A 549 1.40 5.40 -0.25
N SER A 550 1.56 6.31 0.71
CA SER A 550 0.43 7.09 1.22
C SER A 550 -0.18 7.98 0.15
N ASN A 551 0.62 8.61 -0.70
CA ASN A 551 0.13 9.34 -1.87
C ASN A 551 -0.64 8.44 -2.85
N LEU A 552 -0.17 7.22 -3.11
CA LEU A 552 -0.91 6.27 -3.96
C LEU A 552 -2.24 5.83 -3.33
N ILE A 553 -2.29 5.66 -2.01
CA ILE A 553 -3.54 5.41 -1.28
C ILE A 553 -4.50 6.59 -1.44
N LEU A 554 -4.02 7.82 -1.19
CA LEU A 554 -4.81 9.03 -1.30
C LEU A 554 -5.33 9.22 -2.73
N LEU A 555 -4.47 9.03 -3.75
CA LEU A 555 -4.85 9.10 -5.16
C LEU A 555 -6.03 8.17 -5.50
N LYS A 556 -6.02 6.95 -4.95
CA LYS A 556 -7.14 6.02 -5.13
C LYS A 556 -8.41 6.47 -4.40
N LEU A 557 -8.27 6.97 -3.17
CA LEU A 557 -9.40 7.48 -2.39
C LEU A 557 -10.00 8.76 -2.98
N THR A 558 -9.20 9.59 -3.65
CA THR A 558 -9.61 10.84 -4.29
C THR A 558 -9.95 10.69 -5.78
N SER A 559 -9.90 9.46 -6.30
CA SER A 559 -10.29 9.19 -7.69
C SER A 559 -11.71 9.64 -7.96
N THR A 560 -11.92 10.33 -9.07
CA THR A 560 -13.25 10.82 -9.52
C THR A 560 -14.23 9.71 -9.85
N LYS A 561 -13.74 8.47 -9.97
CA LYS A 561 -14.53 7.25 -10.18
C LYS A 561 -14.92 6.57 -8.86
N SER A 562 -14.39 7.03 -7.73
CA SER A 562 -14.57 6.40 -6.42
C SER A 562 -15.69 7.07 -5.62
N ASP A 563 -16.56 6.26 -5.00
CA ASP A 563 -17.58 6.74 -4.07
C ASP A 563 -16.98 7.31 -2.77
N ALA A 564 -15.68 7.07 -2.52
CA ALA A 564 -14.95 7.54 -1.36
C ALA A 564 -14.91 9.08 -1.25
N LEU A 565 -14.89 9.82 -2.37
CA LEU A 565 -14.83 11.28 -2.37
C LEU A 565 -16.00 11.91 -1.61
N THR A 566 -17.21 11.42 -1.86
CA THR A 566 -18.42 11.90 -1.18
C THR A 566 -18.38 11.57 0.32
N ALA A 567 -17.93 10.37 0.68
CA ALA A 567 -17.78 9.96 2.07
C ALA A 567 -16.72 10.82 2.80
N LEU A 568 -15.59 11.09 2.17
CA LEU A 568 -14.52 11.95 2.70
C LEU A 568 -14.96 13.41 2.85
N ARG A 569 -15.81 13.92 1.96
CA ARG A 569 -16.43 15.25 2.10
C ARG A 569 -17.21 15.35 3.41
N ASP A 570 -18.05 14.34 3.67
CA ASP A 570 -18.98 14.32 4.79
C ASP A 570 -18.30 13.94 6.12
N TYR A 571 -17.16 13.25 6.06
CA TYR A 571 -16.34 12.92 7.22
C TYR A 571 -15.70 14.17 7.83
N LYS A 572 -15.92 14.40 9.13
CA LYS A 572 -15.38 15.56 9.87
C LYS A 572 -14.30 15.14 10.88
N ILE A 573 -13.09 15.67 10.70
CA ILE A 573 -11.93 15.48 11.58
C ILE A 573 -11.82 16.67 12.53
N ASP A 574 -11.62 16.43 13.82
CA ASP A 574 -11.38 17.48 14.82
C ASP A 574 -9.89 17.84 14.91
N GLU A 575 -9.49 18.99 14.36
CA GLU A 575 -8.11 19.48 14.28
C GLU A 575 -7.51 19.79 15.66
N ASN A 576 -8.33 20.05 16.68
CA ASN A 576 -7.85 20.28 18.04
C ASN A 576 -7.33 18.97 18.68
N VAL A 577 -7.88 17.84 18.24
CA VAL A 577 -7.51 16.50 18.69
C VAL A 577 -6.45 15.90 17.78
N TRP A 578 -6.72 15.88 16.48
CA TRP A 578 -5.90 15.24 15.45
C TRP A 578 -4.97 16.26 14.81
N LYS A 579 -3.82 16.46 15.46
CA LYS A 579 -2.85 17.51 15.11
C LYS A 579 -1.92 17.05 13.98
N LEU A 580 -1.82 17.87 12.93
CA LEU A 580 -0.87 17.70 11.83
C LEU A 580 0.56 18.09 12.24
N CYS A 581 1.54 17.72 11.42
CA CYS A 581 2.92 18.11 11.64
C CYS A 581 3.17 19.62 11.45
N HIS A 582 3.57 20.29 12.53
CA HIS A 582 3.91 21.72 12.55
C HIS A 582 5.36 21.98 12.99
N HIS A 583 6.27 21.03 12.76
CA HIS A 583 7.66 21.13 13.24
C HIS A 583 8.52 22.17 12.50
N ARG A 584 8.02 22.74 11.39
CA ARG A 584 8.73 23.76 10.60
C ARG A 584 7.78 24.85 10.14
N SER A 585 8.30 26.07 10.11
CA SER A 585 7.57 27.25 9.66
C SER A 585 7.53 27.32 8.12
N PRO A 586 6.44 27.85 7.52
CA PRO A 586 5.19 28.27 8.17
C PRO A 586 4.29 27.07 8.55
N PRO A 587 3.71 27.04 9.77
CA PRO A 587 2.75 26.00 10.14
C PRO A 587 1.48 26.10 9.27
N ILE A 588 0.77 24.99 9.15
CA ILE A 588 -0.56 24.97 8.52
C ILE A 588 -1.52 25.71 9.46
N SER A 589 -2.38 26.52 8.88
CA SER A 589 -3.38 27.26 9.65
C SER A 589 -4.59 26.39 9.95
N LEU A 590 -5.16 26.57 11.16
CA LEU A 590 -6.44 25.96 11.52
C LEU A 590 -7.59 26.56 10.70
N SER A 591 -8.68 25.82 10.60
CA SER A 591 -9.95 26.36 10.10
C SER A 591 -10.39 27.57 10.95
N ILE A 592 -10.91 28.60 10.27
CA ILE A 592 -11.15 29.93 10.84
C ILE A 592 -12.27 29.94 11.91
N GLU A 593 -13.29 29.11 11.75
CA GLU A 593 -14.49 29.13 12.63
C GLU A 593 -14.70 27.85 13.46
N ASN A 594 -14.28 26.70 12.94
CA ASN A 594 -14.65 25.39 13.48
C ASN A 594 -13.45 24.47 13.51
N SER A 595 -13.20 23.81 14.65
CA SER A 595 -12.15 22.80 14.76
C SER A 595 -12.44 21.55 13.93
N LYS A 596 -13.69 21.35 13.51
CA LYS A 596 -14.08 20.23 12.65
C LYS A 596 -13.94 20.58 11.18
N LYS A 597 -13.00 19.92 10.51
CA LYS A 597 -12.67 20.09 9.09
C LYS A 597 -13.04 18.82 8.30
N SER A 598 -13.58 18.99 7.10
CA SER A 598 -13.79 17.87 6.16
C SER A 598 -12.49 17.10 5.91
N ALA A 599 -12.55 15.77 5.85
CA ALA A 599 -11.37 14.94 5.57
C ALA A 599 -10.71 15.29 4.23
N LEU A 600 -11.47 15.75 3.23
CA LEU A 600 -10.92 16.25 1.96
C LEU A 600 -10.00 17.46 2.18
N LEU A 601 -10.42 18.44 3.00
CA LEU A 601 -9.61 19.62 3.31
C LEU A 601 -8.40 19.27 4.16
N TYR A 602 -8.55 18.29 5.06
CA TYR A 602 -7.45 17.76 5.85
C TYR A 602 -6.39 17.06 4.96
N ILE A 603 -6.80 16.37 3.90
CA ILE A 603 -5.90 15.82 2.88
C ILE A 603 -5.19 16.95 2.11
N ILE A 604 -5.87 18.04 1.76
CA ILE A 604 -5.22 19.21 1.14
C ILE A 604 -4.13 19.79 2.06
N ASP A 605 -4.34 19.82 3.38
CA ASP A 605 -3.29 20.27 4.30
C ASP A 605 -2.06 19.35 4.29
N ILE A 606 -2.24 18.03 4.20
CA ILE A 606 -1.12 17.09 4.04
C ILE A 606 -0.38 17.33 2.71
N ILE A 607 -1.10 17.62 1.63
CA ILE A 607 -0.51 18.01 0.34
C ILE A 607 0.32 19.29 0.49
N GLN A 608 -0.16 20.28 1.26
CA GLN A 608 0.64 21.47 1.55
C GLN A 608 1.94 21.14 2.28
N ILE A 609 1.93 20.20 3.23
CA ILE A 609 3.16 19.75 3.92
C ILE A 609 4.16 19.20 2.91
N ASP A 610 3.72 18.31 2.02
CA ASP A 610 4.59 17.73 0.99
C ASP A 610 5.16 18.83 0.10
N LEU A 611 4.31 19.69 -0.50
CA LEU A 611 4.76 20.76 -1.39
C LEU A 611 5.70 21.78 -0.72
N ARG A 612 5.50 22.09 0.58
CA ARG A 612 6.33 23.05 1.32
C ARG A 612 7.68 22.45 1.73
N PHE A 613 7.69 21.20 2.19
CA PHE A 613 8.86 20.61 2.84
C PHE A 613 9.66 19.64 1.95
N ASN A 614 9.14 19.28 0.78
CA ASN A 614 9.86 18.56 -0.27
C ASN A 614 10.75 19.48 -1.12
N LEU A 615 10.71 20.81 -0.93
CA LEU A 615 11.53 21.80 -1.67
C LEU A 615 13.03 21.65 -1.38
N ASN A 616 13.68 20.71 -2.06
CA ASN A 616 15.09 20.38 -1.91
C ASN A 616 15.75 20.12 -3.28
N LYS A 617 17.09 20.16 -3.34
CA LYS A 617 17.83 20.03 -4.62
C LYS A 617 17.65 18.68 -5.33
N ARG A 618 17.13 17.66 -4.63
CA ARG A 618 16.75 16.33 -5.14
C ARG A 618 15.24 16.17 -5.00
N LEU A 619 14.50 17.03 -5.69
CA LEU A 619 13.04 16.99 -5.68
C LEU A 619 12.57 15.64 -6.22
N ASP A 620 11.71 14.97 -5.46
CA ASP A 620 11.07 13.75 -5.94
C ASP A 620 9.89 14.11 -6.84
N ILE A 621 10.17 14.23 -8.14
CA ILE A 621 9.21 14.67 -9.18
C ILE A 621 7.99 13.76 -9.21
N ASP A 622 8.18 12.44 -9.07
CA ASP A 622 7.07 11.50 -9.13
C ASP A 622 6.11 11.69 -7.94
N ASN A 623 6.64 11.91 -6.73
CA ASN A 623 5.83 12.26 -5.57
C ASN A 623 5.08 13.57 -5.80
N CYS A 624 5.75 14.60 -6.33
CA CYS A 624 5.10 15.87 -6.65
C CYS A 624 3.94 15.71 -7.64
N LYS A 625 4.11 14.92 -8.71
CA LYS A 625 3.05 14.67 -9.70
C LYS A 625 1.83 13.99 -9.06
N ILE A 626 2.04 12.96 -8.23
CA ILE A 626 0.93 12.29 -7.53
C ILE A 626 0.22 13.29 -6.60
N THR A 627 0.98 14.05 -5.81
CA THR A 627 0.47 15.08 -4.89
C THR A 627 -0.36 16.15 -5.59
N LEU A 628 0.12 16.67 -6.72
CA LEU A 628 -0.62 17.66 -7.53
C LEU A 628 -1.86 17.04 -8.18
N CYS A 629 -1.80 15.78 -8.60
CA CYS A 629 -2.94 15.08 -9.16
C CYS A 629 -4.05 14.85 -8.12
N ILE A 630 -3.71 14.46 -6.89
CA ILE A 630 -4.67 14.36 -5.77
C ILE A 630 -5.37 15.71 -5.55
N LEU A 631 -4.60 16.79 -5.46
CA LEU A 631 -5.15 18.14 -5.28
C LEU A 631 -6.09 18.52 -6.43
N TYR A 632 -5.67 18.26 -7.67
CA TYR A 632 -6.46 18.51 -8.86
C TYR A 632 -7.79 17.73 -8.84
N GLN A 633 -7.78 16.44 -8.49
CA GLN A 633 -8.99 15.62 -8.37
C GLN A 633 -9.95 16.14 -7.31
N ILE A 634 -9.43 16.51 -6.13
CA ILE A 634 -10.25 17.09 -5.05
C ILE A 634 -10.90 18.39 -5.54
N LEU A 635 -10.13 19.29 -6.15
CA LEU A 635 -10.67 20.56 -6.64
C LEU A 635 -11.68 20.38 -7.77
N LEU A 636 -11.46 19.42 -8.67
CA LEU A 636 -12.41 19.06 -9.71
C LEU A 636 -13.73 18.52 -9.14
N PHE A 637 -13.65 17.74 -8.06
CA PHE A 637 -14.83 17.28 -7.32
C PHE A 637 -15.55 18.45 -6.63
N CYS A 638 -14.82 19.32 -5.92
CA CYS A 638 -15.36 20.51 -5.26
C CYS A 638 -16.01 21.50 -6.24
N GLN A 639 -15.47 21.62 -7.45
CA GLN A 639 -16.06 22.44 -8.52
C GLN A 639 -17.45 21.95 -8.91
N LYS A 640 -17.65 20.62 -8.98
CA LYS A 640 -18.93 20.01 -9.32
C LYS A 640 -19.89 19.93 -8.13
N ASN A 641 -19.35 19.77 -6.92
CA ASN A 641 -20.09 19.55 -5.67
C ASN A 641 -19.58 20.48 -4.55
N PRO A 642 -19.81 21.81 -4.64
CA PRO A 642 -19.35 22.74 -3.62
C PRO A 642 -20.04 22.47 -2.27
N PHE A 643 -19.32 22.67 -1.17
CA PHE A 643 -19.81 22.47 0.20
C PHE A 643 -19.31 23.57 1.14
N ASP A 644 -19.99 23.75 2.28
CA ASP A 644 -19.82 24.92 3.15
C ASP A 644 -18.42 25.08 3.76
N ASP A 645 -17.75 23.98 4.14
CA ASP A 645 -16.41 24.05 4.75
C ASP A 645 -15.37 24.70 3.83
N LEU A 646 -15.59 24.74 2.50
CA LEU A 646 -14.71 25.44 1.56
C LEU A 646 -14.58 26.93 1.91
N ARG A 647 -15.61 27.52 2.52
CA ARG A 647 -15.63 28.96 2.87
C ARG A 647 -14.81 29.31 4.11
N SER A 648 -14.46 28.32 4.94
CA SER A 648 -13.67 28.51 6.18
C SER A 648 -12.22 28.03 6.04
N TYR A 649 -11.86 27.49 4.88
CA TYR A 649 -10.51 27.00 4.61
C TYR A 649 -9.53 28.14 4.29
N CYS A 650 -8.28 28.01 4.73
CA CYS A 650 -7.25 29.03 4.53
C CYS A 650 -6.55 28.88 3.17
N TRP A 651 -7.23 29.31 2.11
CA TRP A 651 -6.78 29.13 0.72
C TRP A 651 -5.54 29.91 0.34
N SER A 652 -5.38 31.13 0.88
CA SER A 652 -4.18 31.94 0.64
C SER A 652 -2.89 31.19 0.97
N GLU A 653 -2.89 30.33 1.99
CA GLU A 653 -1.73 29.53 2.40
C GLU A 653 -1.41 28.40 1.41
N LEU A 654 -2.42 27.79 0.80
CA LEU A 654 -2.25 26.82 -0.28
C LEU A 654 -1.67 27.49 -1.53
N PHE A 655 -2.23 28.63 -1.95
CA PHE A 655 -1.76 29.32 -3.15
C PHE A 655 -0.34 29.85 -3.01
N LYS A 656 0.02 30.37 -1.83
CA LYS A 656 1.41 30.75 -1.52
C LYS A 656 2.35 29.54 -1.63
N ALA A 657 1.96 28.37 -1.12
CA ALA A 657 2.76 27.15 -1.23
C ALA A 657 2.98 26.75 -2.69
N LEU A 658 1.92 26.77 -3.52
CA LEU A 658 2.00 26.47 -4.95
C LEU A 658 2.89 27.46 -5.72
N VAL A 659 2.78 28.76 -5.44
CA VAL A 659 3.62 29.79 -6.06
C VAL A 659 5.09 29.65 -5.63
N GLN A 660 5.36 29.38 -4.35
CA GLN A 660 6.72 29.12 -3.87
C GLN A 660 7.31 27.87 -4.53
N PHE A 661 6.51 26.81 -4.68
CA PHE A 661 6.88 25.60 -5.39
C PHE A 661 7.24 25.89 -6.86
N LEU A 662 6.40 26.63 -7.60
CA LEU A 662 6.71 27.04 -8.98
C LEU A 662 8.02 27.82 -9.08
N LYS A 663 8.24 28.80 -8.21
CA LYS A 663 9.49 29.58 -8.17
C LYS A 663 10.70 28.71 -7.88
N PHE A 664 10.56 27.75 -6.96
CA PHE A 664 11.62 26.81 -6.62
C PHE A 664 11.99 25.92 -7.81
N VAL A 665 10.99 25.30 -8.45
CA VAL A 665 11.16 24.45 -9.62
C VAL A 665 11.85 25.22 -10.76
N TYR A 666 11.34 26.41 -11.09
CA TYR A 666 11.91 27.25 -12.14
C TYR A 666 13.38 27.65 -11.89
N LYS A 667 13.74 27.88 -10.62
CA LYS A 667 15.10 28.31 -10.25
C LYS A 667 16.12 27.17 -10.26
N HIS A 668 15.69 25.95 -9.98
CA HIS A 668 16.60 24.86 -9.62
C HIS A 668 16.63 23.68 -10.60
N PHE A 669 15.70 23.59 -11.53
CA PHE A 669 15.57 22.43 -12.42
C PHE A 669 15.46 22.83 -13.89
N ASN A 670 15.80 21.88 -14.76
CA ASN A 670 15.71 22.04 -16.21
C ASN A 670 14.25 21.98 -16.69
N GLU A 671 14.01 22.58 -17.85
CA GLU A 671 12.66 22.72 -18.42
C GLU A 671 12.03 21.38 -18.79
N GLU A 672 12.80 20.48 -19.41
CA GLU A 672 12.31 19.18 -19.88
C GLU A 672 11.81 18.28 -18.74
N ASP A 673 12.50 18.32 -17.59
CA ASP A 673 12.17 17.47 -16.44
C ASP A 673 10.95 17.97 -15.65
N THR A 674 10.65 19.27 -15.74
CA THR A 674 9.72 19.93 -14.80
C THR A 674 8.51 20.58 -15.43
N LYS A 675 8.45 20.65 -16.76
CA LYS A 675 7.31 21.17 -17.51
C LYS A 675 5.98 20.59 -17.06
N TYR A 676 5.92 19.27 -16.87
CA TYR A 676 4.70 18.56 -16.47
C TYR A 676 4.13 19.07 -15.15
N VAL A 677 4.99 19.21 -14.15
CA VAL A 677 4.62 19.63 -12.81
C VAL A 677 4.19 21.11 -12.81
N VAL A 678 4.86 21.94 -13.63
CA VAL A 678 4.46 23.35 -13.84
C VAL A 678 3.08 23.44 -14.48
N GLU A 679 2.81 22.64 -15.52
CA GLU A 679 1.49 22.55 -16.17
C GLU A 679 0.38 22.07 -15.20
N GLU A 680 0.66 21.09 -14.35
CA GLU A 680 -0.27 20.61 -13.31
C GLU A 680 -0.63 21.72 -12.30
N VAL A 681 0.33 22.52 -11.85
CA VAL A 681 0.04 23.66 -10.95
C VAL A 681 -0.81 24.72 -11.66
N PHE A 682 -0.52 25.04 -12.93
CA PHE A 682 -1.38 25.96 -13.67
C PHE A 682 -2.77 25.40 -13.93
N ALA A 683 -2.93 24.08 -14.00
CA ALA A 683 -4.24 23.43 -14.11
C ALA A 683 -5.05 23.57 -12.82
N ILE A 684 -4.37 23.51 -11.66
CA ILE A 684 -4.98 23.82 -10.36
C ILE A 684 -5.43 25.29 -10.30
N PHE A 685 -4.61 26.24 -10.79
CA PHE A 685 -5.01 27.65 -10.88
C PHE A 685 -6.20 27.85 -11.84
N GLU A 686 -6.19 27.19 -13.00
CA GLU A 686 -7.29 27.26 -13.96
C GLU A 686 -8.62 26.80 -13.33
N ILE A 687 -8.63 25.69 -12.58
CA ILE A 687 -9.84 25.22 -11.87
C ILE A 687 -10.26 26.21 -10.78
N SER A 688 -9.31 26.72 -9.99
CA SER A 688 -9.58 27.62 -8.85
C SER A 688 -10.12 29.00 -9.25
N LEU A 689 -9.88 29.43 -10.49
CA LEU A 689 -10.48 30.64 -11.09
C LEU A 689 -11.89 30.42 -11.66
N GLY A 690 -12.41 29.18 -11.60
CA GLY A 690 -13.71 28.83 -12.17
C GLY A 690 -14.92 29.40 -11.39
N PRO A 691 -16.09 29.50 -12.03
CA PRO A 691 -17.30 30.12 -11.46
C PRO A 691 -17.72 29.67 -10.05
N PRO A 692 -17.78 28.36 -9.72
CA PRO A 692 -18.22 27.96 -8.38
C PRO A 692 -17.26 28.41 -7.27
N PHE A 693 -15.98 28.70 -7.59
CA PHE A 693 -15.03 29.23 -6.62
C PHE A 693 -15.01 30.75 -6.56
N SER A 694 -15.36 31.45 -7.64
CA SER A 694 -15.54 32.90 -7.61
C SER A 694 -16.82 33.31 -6.89
N GLU A 695 -17.86 32.48 -6.94
CA GLU A 695 -19.13 32.68 -6.22
C GLU A 695 -19.06 32.28 -4.74
N LEU A 696 -18.11 31.42 -4.35
CA LEU A 696 -17.91 30.99 -2.97
C LEU A 696 -17.27 32.10 -2.14
N MET A 697 -18.12 32.83 -1.45
CA MET A 697 -17.72 33.87 -0.50
C MET A 697 -17.20 33.25 0.81
N ALA A 698 -15.97 33.63 1.18
CA ALA A 698 -15.35 33.25 2.45
C ALA A 698 -16.16 33.81 3.62
N LYS A 699 -16.25 33.03 4.70
CA LYS A 699 -16.88 33.51 5.92
C LYS A 699 -15.95 34.51 6.63
N PRO A 700 -16.49 35.62 7.18
CA PRO A 700 -15.68 36.62 7.86
C PRO A 700 -15.03 36.01 9.11
N SER A 701 -13.73 36.23 9.30
CA SER A 701 -12.94 35.61 10.36
C SER A 701 -13.10 36.23 11.75
N ASP A 702 -13.86 37.33 11.91
CA ASP A 702 -14.03 38.02 13.20
C ASP A 702 -15.42 38.65 13.39
N ASN A 703 -16.00 38.42 14.57
CA ASN A 703 -17.13 39.16 15.15
C ASN A 703 -16.67 40.48 15.81
N TRP A 704 -15.87 41.31 15.11
CA TRP A 704 -15.52 42.65 15.60
C TRP A 704 -16.48 43.71 15.05
N ILE A 705 -17.16 44.41 15.96
CA ILE A 705 -18.34 45.28 15.72
C ILE A 705 -18.00 46.61 14.98
N PHE A 706 -16.73 46.86 14.61
CA PHE A 706 -16.34 48.13 13.96
C PHE A 706 -15.32 47.93 12.83
N GLY A 707 -15.82 47.57 11.64
CA GLY A 707 -15.06 47.58 10.40
C GLY A 707 -15.79 46.81 9.29
N SER A 708 -15.90 47.39 8.10
CA SER A 708 -16.45 46.69 6.93
C SER A 708 -15.52 45.54 6.55
N HIS A 709 -15.84 44.31 6.97
CA HIS A 709 -15.13 43.13 6.50
C HIS A 709 -15.48 42.89 5.03
N PHE A 710 -14.49 43.01 4.15
CA PHE A 710 -14.63 42.63 2.74
C PHE A 710 -14.82 41.12 2.66
N VAL A 711 -15.94 40.70 2.09
CA VAL A 711 -16.24 39.29 1.84
C VAL A 711 -15.41 38.86 0.62
N LYS A 712 -14.36 38.07 0.84
CA LYS A 712 -13.43 37.65 -0.21
C LYS A 712 -13.90 36.33 -0.84
N SER A 713 -13.88 36.22 -2.15
CA SER A 713 -14.09 34.93 -2.83
C SER A 713 -12.83 34.06 -2.79
N LEU A 714 -12.94 32.76 -3.07
CA LEU A 714 -11.74 31.92 -3.21
C LEU A 714 -10.83 32.44 -4.34
N SER A 715 -11.43 32.78 -5.48
CA SER A 715 -10.67 33.28 -6.61
C SER A 715 -9.95 34.60 -6.28
N TYR A 716 -10.49 35.44 -5.39
CA TYR A 716 -9.81 36.63 -4.89
C TYR A 716 -8.46 36.29 -4.24
N ASP A 717 -8.40 35.29 -3.36
CA ASP A 717 -7.14 34.90 -2.68
C ASP A 717 -6.07 34.42 -3.67
N LEU A 718 -6.48 33.70 -4.73
CA LEU A 718 -5.59 33.31 -5.81
C LEU A 718 -5.12 34.52 -6.61
N LEU A 719 -6.03 35.39 -7.04
CA LEU A 719 -5.72 36.60 -7.81
C LEU A 719 -4.74 37.50 -7.05
N TYR A 720 -4.97 37.69 -5.75
CA TYR A 720 -4.10 38.45 -4.88
C TYR A 720 -2.69 37.83 -4.80
N THR A 721 -2.62 36.51 -4.62
CA THR A 721 -1.32 35.79 -4.58
C THR A 721 -0.58 35.86 -5.92
N LEU A 722 -1.30 35.78 -7.05
CA LEU A 722 -0.73 35.94 -8.39
C LEU A 722 -0.23 37.37 -8.61
N LEU A 723 -0.96 38.38 -8.16
CA LEU A 723 -0.57 39.79 -8.23
C LEU A 723 0.73 40.06 -7.47
N GLU A 724 0.84 39.60 -6.21
CA GLU A 724 2.07 39.73 -5.40
C GLU A 724 3.30 39.13 -6.09
N ASN A 725 3.09 38.15 -6.98
CA ASN A 725 4.16 37.38 -7.62
C ASN A 725 4.17 37.52 -9.15
N TYR A 726 3.51 38.56 -9.68
CA TYR A 726 3.15 38.68 -11.08
C TYR A 726 4.32 38.46 -12.04
N HIS A 727 5.43 39.21 -11.90
CA HIS A 727 6.56 39.11 -12.81
C HIS A 727 7.18 37.70 -12.86
N SER A 728 7.26 37.03 -11.70
CA SER A 728 7.79 35.68 -11.64
C SER A 728 6.86 34.69 -12.33
N ILE A 729 5.56 34.76 -12.01
CA ILE A 729 4.56 33.83 -12.55
C ILE A 729 4.33 34.06 -14.04
N PHE A 730 4.27 35.31 -14.50
CA PHE A 730 4.11 35.65 -15.91
C PHE A 730 5.28 35.09 -16.75
N ASN A 731 6.50 35.19 -16.25
CA ASN A 731 7.68 34.63 -16.92
C ASN A 731 7.62 33.09 -16.96
N ILE A 732 7.30 32.44 -15.84
CA ILE A 732 7.15 30.98 -15.77
C ILE A 732 6.03 30.51 -16.72
N PHE A 733 4.88 31.18 -16.70
CA PHE A 733 3.75 30.87 -17.58
C PHE A 733 4.16 31.01 -19.05
N GLY A 734 4.80 32.13 -19.42
CA GLY A 734 5.26 32.38 -20.78
C GLY A 734 6.30 31.38 -21.27
N LYS A 735 7.15 30.86 -20.39
CA LYS A 735 8.18 29.87 -20.72
C LYS A 735 7.62 28.46 -20.88
N PHE A 736 6.84 27.97 -19.91
CA PHE A 736 6.43 26.57 -19.85
C PHE A 736 5.09 26.28 -20.54
N ILE A 737 4.17 27.25 -20.61
CA ILE A 737 2.82 27.05 -21.14
C ILE A 737 2.75 27.48 -22.60
N ILE A 738 2.98 26.50 -23.48
CA ILE A 738 2.92 26.69 -24.95
C ILE A 738 1.46 26.77 -25.44
N LYS A 739 0.58 25.92 -24.91
CA LYS A 739 -0.83 25.78 -25.33
C LYS A 739 -1.75 26.61 -24.44
N ARG A 740 -1.77 27.92 -24.65
CA ARG A 740 -2.53 28.88 -23.82
C ARG A 740 -4.05 28.65 -23.82
N ASP A 741 -4.59 28.06 -24.87
CA ASP A 741 -6.02 27.75 -25.00
C ASP A 741 -6.58 26.89 -23.84
N ASN A 742 -5.76 26.02 -23.23
CA ASN A 742 -6.19 25.18 -22.11
C ASN A 742 -6.18 25.89 -20.75
N PHE A 743 -5.54 27.05 -20.68
CA PHE A 743 -5.36 27.85 -19.49
C PHE A 743 -5.95 29.24 -19.72
N ALA A 744 -7.15 29.28 -20.32
CA ALA A 744 -7.75 30.51 -20.81
C ALA A 744 -8.05 31.48 -19.66
N ARG A 745 -8.56 31.00 -18.52
CA ARG A 745 -8.80 31.85 -17.34
C ARG A 745 -7.50 32.40 -16.76
N VAL A 746 -6.47 31.56 -16.63
CA VAL A 746 -5.15 32.03 -16.16
C VAL A 746 -4.54 33.03 -17.16
N THR A 747 -4.64 32.78 -18.46
CA THR A 747 -4.11 33.67 -19.51
C THR A 747 -4.79 35.04 -19.44
N GLN A 748 -6.12 35.06 -19.41
CA GLN A 748 -6.90 36.28 -19.31
C GLN A 748 -6.60 37.02 -18.01
N CYS A 749 -6.55 36.31 -16.88
CA CYS A 749 -6.20 36.88 -15.58
C CYS A 749 -4.84 37.58 -15.59
N LEU A 750 -3.80 36.93 -16.13
CA LEU A 750 -2.46 37.51 -16.19
C LEU A 750 -2.41 38.72 -17.13
N GLN A 751 -3.14 38.70 -18.25
CA GLN A 751 -3.27 39.84 -19.15
C GLN A 751 -3.99 41.01 -18.47
N ASP A 752 -5.13 40.74 -17.85
CA ASP A 752 -5.93 41.75 -17.14
C ASP A 752 -5.16 42.40 -15.99
N ILE A 753 -4.38 41.63 -15.24
CA ILE A 753 -3.47 42.16 -14.22
C ILE A 753 -2.41 43.07 -14.88
N GLY A 754 -1.77 42.61 -15.96
CA GLY A 754 -0.77 43.40 -16.67
C GLY A 754 -1.31 44.72 -17.25
N GLU A 755 -2.52 44.70 -17.80
CA GLU A 755 -3.17 45.85 -18.46
C GLU A 755 -3.80 46.84 -17.48
N LYS A 756 -4.52 46.36 -16.46
CA LYS A 756 -5.25 47.22 -15.52
C LYS A 756 -4.42 47.69 -14.33
N LEU A 757 -3.41 46.91 -13.94
CA LEU A 757 -2.55 47.22 -12.79
C LEU A 757 -1.17 47.72 -13.19
N SER A 758 -0.93 48.06 -14.48
CA SER A 758 0.29 48.68 -15.04
C SER A 758 1.46 48.60 -14.08
N VAL A 759 2.13 47.43 -14.00
CA VAL A 759 3.14 47.13 -12.96
C VAL A 759 4.36 48.08 -13.00
N ASN A 760 4.41 48.98 -13.99
CA ASN A 760 5.40 50.04 -14.15
C ASN A 760 4.97 51.43 -13.64
N GLU A 761 3.78 51.58 -13.05
CA GLU A 761 3.35 52.84 -12.43
C GLU A 761 4.05 53.08 -11.09
N SER A 762 4.72 54.22 -10.95
CA SER A 762 5.49 54.64 -9.76
C SER A 762 4.62 55.15 -8.59
N ARG A 763 3.30 55.00 -8.66
CA ARG A 763 2.35 55.46 -7.65
C ARG A 763 1.93 54.28 -6.77
N GLU A 764 2.12 54.41 -5.45
CA GLU A 764 1.47 53.52 -4.47
C GLU A 764 -0.06 53.67 -4.63
N ARG A 765 -0.72 52.59 -5.06
CA ARG A 765 -2.19 52.55 -5.19
C ARG A 765 -2.83 52.24 -3.84
N ASP A 766 -4.02 52.80 -3.60
CA ASP A 766 -4.77 52.52 -2.38
C ASP A 766 -5.22 51.05 -2.37
N MET A 767 -5.17 50.40 -1.21
CA MET A 767 -5.57 49.00 -1.04
C MET A 767 -7.04 48.79 -1.43
N ASN A 768 -7.89 49.79 -1.20
CA ASN A 768 -9.30 49.73 -1.60
C ASN A 768 -9.50 49.69 -3.12
N GLU A 769 -8.65 50.40 -3.88
CA GLU A 769 -8.69 50.38 -5.35
C GLU A 769 -8.24 49.02 -5.88
N VAL A 770 -7.20 48.43 -5.28
CA VAL A 770 -6.72 47.08 -5.62
C VAL A 770 -7.78 46.03 -5.30
N THR A 771 -8.40 46.09 -4.12
CA THR A 771 -9.46 45.15 -3.73
C THR A 771 -10.65 45.22 -4.68
N LYS A 772 -11.11 46.42 -5.04
CA LYS A 772 -12.21 46.59 -6.00
C LYS A 772 -11.89 46.04 -7.39
N LEU A 773 -10.67 46.27 -7.88
CA LEU A 773 -10.20 45.71 -9.15
C LEU A 773 -10.14 44.17 -9.11
N LEU A 774 -9.66 43.58 -8.02
CA LEU A 774 -9.60 42.13 -7.86
C LEU A 774 -10.99 41.49 -7.77
N GLU A 775 -11.95 42.15 -7.12
CA GLU A 775 -13.36 41.74 -7.10
C GLU A 775 -13.96 41.77 -8.52
N GLU A 776 -13.75 42.86 -9.26
CA GLU A 776 -14.17 42.97 -10.66
C GLU A 776 -13.58 41.83 -11.52
N LEU A 777 -12.29 41.53 -11.35
CA LEU A 777 -11.62 40.43 -12.07
C LEU A 777 -12.13 39.05 -11.65
N SER A 778 -12.48 38.85 -10.38
CA SER A 778 -13.07 37.59 -9.91
C SER A 778 -14.45 37.32 -10.52
N SER A 779 -15.20 38.36 -10.87
CA SER A 779 -16.54 38.27 -11.47
C SER A 779 -16.55 38.07 -12.99
N LEU A 780 -15.41 38.28 -13.67
CA LEU A 780 -15.31 38.27 -15.13
C LEU A 780 -15.04 36.88 -15.75
N SER A 781 -14.84 35.84 -14.94
CA SER A 781 -14.36 34.52 -15.40
C SER A 781 -15.44 33.57 -15.95
N ASN A 782 -16.44 34.09 -16.68
CA ASN A 782 -17.48 33.30 -17.36
C ASN A 782 -16.97 32.48 -18.57
N VAL A 783 -15.65 32.32 -18.72
CA VAL A 783 -15.04 31.53 -19.79
C VAL A 783 -15.18 30.04 -19.47
N GLU A 784 -15.92 29.31 -20.32
CA GLU A 784 -16.02 27.85 -20.29
C GLU A 784 -14.69 27.19 -20.69
N SER A 785 -13.78 27.03 -19.73
CA SER A 785 -12.55 26.25 -19.93
C SER A 785 -12.21 25.40 -18.71
N THR A 786 -12.58 24.12 -18.69
CA THR A 786 -11.82 23.14 -17.92
C THR A 786 -10.73 22.58 -18.83
N VAL A 787 -9.50 22.38 -18.30
CA VAL A 787 -8.37 21.82 -19.07
C VAL A 787 -8.83 20.61 -19.88
N ARG A 788 -8.80 20.71 -21.20
CA ARG A 788 -9.30 19.66 -22.09
C ARG A 788 -8.21 18.62 -22.32
N ILE A 789 -8.06 17.71 -21.36
CA ILE A 789 -7.05 16.65 -21.36
C ILE A 789 -7.10 15.78 -22.64
N GLU A 790 -8.27 15.61 -23.26
CA GLU A 790 -8.45 14.82 -24.49
C GLU A 790 -7.95 15.51 -25.76
N LYS A 791 -8.08 16.84 -25.84
CA LYS A 791 -7.84 17.59 -27.08
C LYS A 791 -6.34 17.80 -27.33
N TYR A 792 -5.52 17.59 -26.31
CA TYR A 792 -4.10 17.88 -26.33
C TYR A 792 -3.34 16.74 -25.66
N ASN A 793 -2.23 16.28 -26.24
CA ASN A 793 -1.41 15.20 -25.67
C ASN A 793 -0.81 15.58 -24.30
N TYR A 794 -1.58 15.38 -23.23
CA TYR A 794 -1.23 15.62 -21.83
C TYR A 794 -1.08 14.33 -21.02
N ALA A 795 -0.91 13.18 -21.69
CA ALA A 795 -0.75 11.90 -21.01
C ALA A 795 0.44 11.87 -20.06
N ALA A 796 1.54 12.54 -20.43
CA ALA A 796 2.72 12.66 -19.56
C ALA A 796 2.58 13.71 -18.45
N THR A 797 1.74 14.73 -18.67
CA THR A 797 1.44 15.79 -17.70
C THR A 797 0.53 15.25 -16.63
N PHE A 798 -0.65 14.75 -17.00
CA PHE A 798 -1.61 14.15 -16.09
C PHE A 798 -1.42 12.64 -15.98
N LYS A 799 -0.16 12.19 -15.83
CA LYS A 799 0.21 10.76 -15.78
C LYS A 799 -0.66 10.01 -14.78
N TYR A 800 -0.98 10.63 -13.64
CA TYR A 800 -1.71 10.05 -12.52
C TYR A 800 -3.24 10.31 -12.50
N PHE A 801 -3.78 10.94 -13.55
CA PHE A 801 -5.22 11.21 -13.63
C PHE A 801 -6.04 10.02 -14.15
N ASP A 802 -7.15 9.70 -13.46
CA ASP A 802 -8.09 8.56 -13.63
C ASP A 802 -8.43 8.11 -15.06
N LYS A 803 -8.26 8.99 -16.04
CA LYS A 803 -8.53 8.79 -17.45
C LYS A 803 -7.48 7.92 -18.14
N TYR A 804 -6.21 7.98 -17.73
CA TYR A 804 -5.10 7.19 -18.30
C TYR A 804 -5.01 5.80 -17.63
N GLN A 805 -6.18 5.22 -17.42
CA GLN A 805 -6.51 4.13 -16.50
C GLN A 805 -5.57 2.93 -16.62
N GLY A 806 -4.67 2.81 -15.64
CA GLY A 806 -3.76 1.67 -15.50
C GLY A 806 -2.82 1.79 -14.30
N TYR A 807 -3.28 2.32 -13.15
CA TYR A 807 -2.39 2.57 -12.00
C TYR A 807 -1.95 1.29 -11.28
N ILE A 808 -1.01 0.60 -11.92
CA ILE A 808 0.13 -0.03 -11.27
C ILE A 808 1.35 0.60 -11.93
N ASP A 809 1.72 1.80 -11.51
CA ASP A 809 2.96 2.41 -11.98
C ASP A 809 4.13 1.93 -11.10
N PHE A 810 4.33 0.61 -11.12
CA PHE A 810 5.60 -0.02 -10.77
C PHE A 810 6.43 -0.21 -12.06
N GLU A 811 6.44 0.77 -12.97
CA GLU A 811 7.43 0.83 -14.06
C GLU A 811 8.87 0.72 -13.51
N LYS A 812 9.06 0.98 -12.20
CA LYS A 812 10.26 0.60 -11.43
C LYS A 812 9.94 -0.56 -10.47
N GLN A 813 9.81 -1.79 -10.98
CA GLN A 813 9.86 -3.01 -10.14
C GLN A 813 11.03 -2.94 -9.14
N THR A 814 12.14 -2.36 -9.57
CA THR A 814 13.30 -2.04 -8.75
C THR A 814 12.97 -1.21 -7.51
N GLU A 815 12.14 -0.17 -7.63
CA GLU A 815 11.74 0.69 -6.50
C GLU A 815 10.95 -0.10 -5.47
N LEU A 816 10.03 -0.96 -5.90
CA LEU A 816 9.25 -1.78 -4.99
C LEU A 816 10.09 -2.86 -4.30
N ILE A 817 11.03 -3.47 -5.03
CA ILE A 817 11.99 -4.42 -4.44
C ILE A 817 12.91 -3.69 -3.44
N GLU A 818 13.32 -2.45 -3.71
CA GLU A 818 14.05 -1.60 -2.76
C GLU A 818 13.23 -1.33 -1.49
N ILE A 819 11.92 -1.05 -1.62
CA ILE A 819 11.00 -0.93 -0.50
C ILE A 819 10.98 -2.22 0.32
N PHE A 820 10.86 -3.38 -0.34
CA PHE A 820 10.86 -4.66 0.35
C PHE A 820 12.16 -4.86 1.15
N ILE A 821 13.32 -4.65 0.52
CA ILE A 821 14.63 -4.75 1.18
C ILE A 821 14.74 -3.85 2.41
N LEU A 822 14.24 -2.62 2.34
CA LEU A 822 14.27 -1.70 3.48
C LEU A 822 13.43 -2.21 4.64
N VAL A 823 12.24 -2.76 4.37
CA VAL A 823 11.36 -3.31 5.40
C VAL A 823 11.95 -4.58 6.02
N TYR A 824 12.44 -5.51 5.20
CA TYR A 824 13.09 -6.74 5.67
C TYR A 824 14.41 -6.47 6.41
N GLY A 825 15.12 -5.39 6.05
CA GLY A 825 16.36 -4.97 6.69
C GLY A 825 16.19 -4.36 8.09
N ASN A 826 14.95 -4.07 8.51
CA ASN A 826 14.69 -3.42 9.79
C ASN A 826 14.81 -4.37 10.99
N THR A 827 15.30 -3.85 12.11
CA THR A 827 15.29 -4.55 13.41
C THR A 827 14.17 -4.02 14.29
N TRP A 828 13.16 -4.84 14.56
CA TRP A 828 11.96 -4.43 15.30
C TRP A 828 12.18 -4.38 16.82
N THR A 829 12.85 -5.40 17.36
CA THR A 829 13.31 -5.44 18.75
C THR A 829 14.82 -5.52 18.76
N SER A 830 15.48 -4.50 19.30
CA SER A 830 16.93 -4.44 19.47
C SER A 830 17.34 -4.68 20.92
#